data_AF-A0A0S3UKF1-F1
#
_entry.id   AF-A0A0S3UKF1-F1
#
_cell.length_a   1.000
_cell.length_b   1.000
_cell.length_c   1.000
_cell.angle_alpha   90.00
_cell.angle_beta   90.00
_cell.angle_gamma   90.00
#
_symmetry.space_group_name_H-M   'P 1'
#
loop_
_entity.id
_entity.type
_entity.pdbx_description
1 polymer ?
#
loop_
_entity_poly.entity_id
_entity_poly.type
_entity_poly.pdbx_seq_one_letter_code
_entity_poly.pdbx_strand_id
1 'polypeptide(L)'
;MLLFLLCLYGHTQAQNVTISPKTGKLMAALTENNEVGFQNGWSSLWRHEQIPLSLTVADYGDLTPGGELSRPAGNIAVYNNELILVGGKQNNLFMEVSLPKGYRITGYTLIMKNNLNGQLIKGMQFGNVTKRMYETNEKFELNNAKATSEEISGYNESNKEYKISRTSNVNGDMGNQLYFCFDKKGVSEFFGATIKYFEIHFTAEGDFTEHVVPVLVSDIQTPVSYYEMPFSTSKLDIGPIKPNTKHNKTYYSYDYRNVTDLTANMIIYQQDAIDGNKKAADVAPNKHISAFVMDGKTHFGLGNDTYFIETPTTAKTAHGENLLLGYRIVGAKFNCAYAKDRSYAEFTVSKSYLGKTYYLTATGDTKRDAAQAAKWFIDDYGHMRTGEKYLTVNNSGKISVTSNKDNASVVTKKDNGNILYGNKYLRLSKSKKEIIFGSSTSYAISADNTGSNVVISYGAPYTLKVYDKTGTNVVKEIKINNAADAGSYKLESLNNDAVKFEVTGLAGADAKAAVSVDVTMQALDPFIHSIDIVCHDWQDVGKMTQTFTANDFSVRGGKFIFYVPKDFSIKEGEQQECKFTFENLYSRYGDKTYYTGTPKETDGNSRYVFIESPYDKAFKGLYDASYDPNADYRQKVQALVSGTKAFRFNNADELSNTNLSTTTKYFTEFPFTKDDYKNITHGEFKELSLKENGNEVRYLFTADETRYNISPATATEHRSHAYYVMDIQLIIKEYNPKFTWTKIYTSTCYDENGKDVEKPQYGLKLATTETGEDNKMGYLTVEQINNILQNK
;
A
#
# COMPACT_ATOMS: atom_id res chain seq x y z
N MET A 1 -12.81 29.50 32.55
CA MET A 1 -13.37 28.14 32.61
C MET A 1 -13.76 27.75 31.20
N LEU A 2 -12.86 27.05 30.49
CA LEU A 2 -12.97 26.69 29.07
C LEU A 2 -13.98 25.53 28.96
N LEU A 3 -15.12 25.77 28.31
CA LEU A 3 -16.13 24.74 28.09
C LEU A 3 -15.70 23.90 26.87
N PHE A 4 -14.94 22.83 27.12
CA PHE A 4 -14.71 21.78 26.13
C PHE A 4 -16.05 21.10 25.82
N LEU A 5 -16.58 21.37 24.62
CA LEU A 5 -17.72 20.62 24.09
C LEU A 5 -17.22 19.23 23.70
N LEU A 6 -17.25 18.28 24.65
CA LEU A 6 -17.09 16.86 24.39
C LEU A 6 -18.29 16.39 23.55
N CYS A 7 -18.18 16.49 22.23
CA CYS A 7 -18.95 15.63 21.35
C CYS A 7 -18.52 14.19 21.64
N LEU A 8 -19.43 13.37 22.14
CA LEU A 8 -19.29 11.93 22.26
C LEU A 8 -19.12 11.34 20.85
N TYR A 9 -17.88 11.25 20.39
CA TYR A 9 -17.52 10.60 19.13
C TYR A 9 -17.56 9.10 19.34
N GLY A 10 -18.56 8.43 18.76
CA GLY A 10 -18.50 6.99 18.55
C GLY A 10 -17.22 6.66 17.79
N HIS A 11 -16.43 5.72 18.32
CA HIS A 11 -15.17 5.24 17.76
C HIS A 11 -15.38 4.54 16.40
N THR A 12 -15.60 5.30 15.33
CA THR A 12 -15.32 4.82 13.99
C THR A 12 -13.93 5.33 13.64
N GLN A 13 -12.93 4.46 13.53
CA GLN A 13 -11.56 4.91 13.25
C GLN A 13 -11.38 5.39 11.79
N ALA A 14 -12.36 5.14 10.91
CA ALA A 14 -12.28 5.38 9.46
C ALA A 14 -11.99 6.83 9.02
N GLN A 15 -11.25 6.96 7.92
CA GLN A 15 -11.13 8.15 7.07
C GLN A 15 -12.17 8.11 5.95
N ASN A 16 -12.27 9.18 5.14
CA ASN A 16 -13.20 9.23 4.02
C ASN A 16 -12.67 9.98 2.79
N VAL A 17 -13.18 9.60 1.62
CA VAL A 17 -12.87 10.19 0.31
C VAL A 17 -14.06 10.08 -0.63
N THR A 18 -14.21 11.03 -1.54
CA THR A 18 -15.27 11.01 -2.56
C THR A 18 -14.74 10.56 -3.91
N ILE A 19 -15.46 9.70 -4.61
CA ILE A 19 -15.23 9.38 -6.03
C ILE A 19 -15.99 10.40 -6.89
N SER A 20 -15.26 11.31 -7.54
CA SER A 20 -15.85 12.37 -8.35
C SER A 20 -14.88 12.90 -9.42
N PRO A 21 -15.32 13.73 -10.38
CA PRO A 21 -14.42 14.38 -11.32
C PRO A 21 -13.49 15.43 -10.66
N LYS A 22 -13.76 15.82 -9.41
CA LYS A 22 -12.96 16.81 -8.66
C LYS A 22 -11.81 16.18 -7.89
N THR A 23 -11.90 14.91 -7.55
CA THR A 23 -10.99 14.18 -6.66
C THR A 23 -10.13 13.15 -7.39
N GLY A 24 -10.41 12.92 -8.69
CA GLY A 24 -9.72 11.93 -9.49
C GLY A 24 -9.92 12.11 -10.99
N LYS A 25 -9.19 11.32 -11.77
CA LYS A 25 -9.13 11.41 -13.23
C LYS A 25 -9.53 10.09 -13.88
N LEU A 26 -10.17 10.21 -15.05
CA LEU A 26 -10.58 9.08 -15.87
C LEU A 26 -9.49 8.70 -16.88
N MET A 27 -9.32 7.39 -17.07
CA MET A 27 -8.47 6.78 -18.10
C MET A 27 -9.29 5.77 -18.92
N ALA A 28 -9.13 5.80 -20.24
CA ALA A 28 -9.83 4.90 -21.14
C ALA A 28 -9.02 3.65 -21.47
N ALA A 29 -9.70 2.52 -21.61
CA ALA A 29 -9.16 1.31 -22.21
C ALA A 29 -9.59 1.23 -23.69
N LEU A 30 -8.68 0.83 -24.57
CA LEU A 30 -9.02 0.18 -25.82
C LEU A 30 -9.74 -1.12 -25.46
N THR A 31 -11.02 -1.22 -25.83
CA THR A 31 -11.91 -2.33 -25.49
C THR A 31 -12.11 -3.30 -26.67
N GLU A 32 -12.73 -4.45 -26.41
CA GLU A 32 -13.09 -5.45 -27.43
C GLU A 32 -13.93 -4.88 -28.57
N ASN A 33 -13.81 -5.42 -29.79
CA ASN A 33 -14.41 -4.85 -31.00
C ASN A 33 -15.90 -4.49 -30.90
N ASN A 34 -16.69 -5.28 -30.16
CA ASN A 34 -18.15 -5.10 -30.06
C ASN A 34 -18.58 -4.08 -28.99
N GLU A 35 -17.66 -3.56 -28.19
CA GLU A 35 -17.91 -2.57 -27.14
C GLU A 35 -18.03 -1.15 -27.74
N VAL A 36 -19.00 -0.35 -27.30
CA VAL A 36 -19.39 0.92 -27.97
C VAL A 36 -18.95 2.16 -27.19
N GLY A 37 -18.74 2.07 -25.89
CA GLY A 37 -18.26 3.14 -25.02
C GLY A 37 -16.93 3.73 -25.47
N PHE A 38 -15.95 2.91 -25.89
CA PHE A 38 -14.70 3.43 -26.44
C PHE A 38 -14.94 4.39 -27.59
N GLN A 39 -15.84 4.05 -28.52
CA GLN A 39 -16.12 4.86 -29.72
C GLN A 39 -16.71 6.23 -29.36
N ASN A 40 -17.39 6.32 -28.21
CA ASN A 40 -17.97 7.55 -27.67
C ASN A 40 -17.03 8.31 -26.72
N GLY A 41 -15.79 7.87 -26.59
CA GLY A 41 -14.79 8.50 -25.73
C GLY A 41 -15.14 8.33 -24.25
N TRP A 42 -15.59 7.15 -23.87
CA TRP A 42 -15.84 6.79 -22.48
C TRP A 42 -14.62 6.06 -21.91
N SER A 43 -14.55 6.02 -20.60
CA SER A 43 -13.43 5.51 -19.83
C SER A 43 -13.80 4.25 -19.08
N SER A 44 -12.80 3.58 -18.53
CA SER A 44 -12.92 2.29 -17.87
C SER A 44 -12.34 2.28 -16.46
N LEU A 45 -11.55 3.30 -16.13
CA LEU A 45 -10.86 3.44 -14.87
C LEU A 45 -10.94 4.89 -14.40
N TRP A 46 -11.20 5.07 -13.12
CA TRP A 46 -11.02 6.32 -12.39
C TRP A 46 -9.96 6.10 -11.30
N ARG A 47 -9.02 7.03 -11.15
CA ARG A 47 -8.00 7.02 -10.09
C ARG A 47 -8.05 8.31 -9.29
N HIS A 48 -7.94 8.20 -7.97
CA HIS A 48 -7.82 9.36 -7.08
C HIS A 48 -6.50 10.10 -7.30
N GLU A 49 -6.47 11.42 -7.07
CA GLU A 49 -5.29 12.27 -7.33
C GLU A 49 -4.17 12.08 -6.29
N GLN A 50 -4.49 11.60 -5.09
CA GLN A 50 -3.54 11.54 -3.96
C GLN A 50 -3.42 10.17 -3.29
N ILE A 51 -4.41 9.29 -3.44
CA ILE A 51 -4.42 7.99 -2.75
C ILE A 51 -4.55 6.89 -3.78
N PRO A 52 -4.06 5.68 -3.48
CA PRO A 52 -4.12 4.55 -4.42
C PRO A 52 -5.54 3.95 -4.58
N LEU A 53 -6.60 4.75 -4.46
CA LEU A 53 -7.98 4.32 -4.64
C LEU A 53 -8.37 4.37 -6.12
N SER A 54 -9.03 3.30 -6.55
CA SER A 54 -9.44 3.11 -7.94
C SER A 54 -10.91 2.73 -8.02
N LEU A 55 -11.57 3.17 -9.08
CA LEU A 55 -12.86 2.66 -9.51
C LEU A 55 -12.69 2.11 -10.93
N THR A 56 -12.82 0.80 -11.08
CA THR A 56 -12.77 0.10 -12.37
C THR A 56 -14.19 -0.31 -12.77
N VAL A 57 -14.51 -0.23 -14.06
CA VAL A 57 -15.79 -0.66 -14.60
C VAL A 57 -15.62 -1.60 -15.79
N ALA A 58 -16.53 -2.57 -15.92
CA ALA A 58 -16.46 -3.60 -16.95
C ALA A 58 -17.86 -4.07 -17.40
N ASP A 59 -17.89 -4.72 -18.56
CA ASP A 59 -19.05 -5.46 -19.08
C ASP A 59 -19.08 -6.92 -18.61
N TYR A 60 -17.95 -7.44 -18.15
CA TYR A 60 -17.78 -8.81 -17.69
C TYR A 60 -17.25 -8.82 -16.26
N GLY A 61 -17.72 -9.78 -15.45
CA GLY A 61 -17.27 -9.98 -14.07
C GLY A 61 -15.97 -10.77 -13.95
N ASP A 62 -15.16 -10.86 -15.02
CA ASP A 62 -13.90 -11.59 -15.00
C ASP A 62 -12.86 -10.85 -14.13
N LEU A 63 -12.26 -11.56 -13.18
CA LEU A 63 -11.28 -11.00 -12.26
C LEU A 63 -9.86 -11.52 -12.56
N THR A 64 -8.86 -10.71 -12.25
CA THR A 64 -7.47 -11.15 -12.14
C THR A 64 -7.30 -12.06 -10.91
N PRO A 65 -6.19 -12.81 -10.80
CA PRO A 65 -5.87 -13.54 -9.57
C PRO A 65 -5.86 -12.67 -8.30
N GLY A 66 -5.52 -11.39 -8.41
CA GLY A 66 -5.56 -10.38 -7.34
C GLY A 66 -6.97 -9.88 -6.97
N GLY A 67 -7.99 -10.20 -7.76
CA GLY A 67 -9.39 -9.85 -7.51
C GLY A 67 -9.86 -8.57 -8.21
N GLU A 68 -9.07 -7.92 -9.05
CA GLU A 68 -9.45 -6.73 -9.82
C GLU A 68 -10.13 -7.09 -11.14
N LEU A 69 -10.92 -6.19 -11.71
CA LEU A 69 -11.55 -6.42 -13.01
C LEU A 69 -10.50 -6.55 -14.14
N SER A 70 -10.41 -7.73 -14.75
CA SER A 70 -9.39 -8.06 -15.75
C SER A 70 -9.73 -7.60 -17.17
N ARG A 71 -11.00 -7.29 -17.44
CA ARG A 71 -11.49 -6.82 -18.76
C ARG A 71 -12.24 -5.49 -18.64
N PRO A 72 -11.58 -4.38 -18.24
CA PRO A 72 -12.22 -3.08 -18.12
C PRO A 72 -12.87 -2.62 -19.44
N ALA A 73 -14.04 -2.01 -19.35
CA ALA A 73 -14.85 -1.56 -20.48
C ALA A 73 -15.20 -0.07 -20.37
N GLY A 74 -15.55 0.56 -21.50
CA GLY A 74 -15.84 1.98 -21.60
C GLY A 74 -17.18 2.37 -20.96
N ASN A 75 -17.32 2.20 -19.65
CA ASN A 75 -18.59 2.22 -18.92
C ASN A 75 -18.72 3.38 -17.93
N ILE A 76 -17.74 4.30 -17.90
CA ILE A 76 -17.78 5.51 -17.08
C ILE A 76 -17.39 6.75 -17.89
N ALA A 77 -18.06 7.87 -17.64
CA ALA A 77 -17.72 9.13 -18.28
C ALA A 77 -18.04 10.33 -17.36
N VAL A 78 -17.46 11.49 -17.67
CA VAL A 78 -17.92 12.77 -17.13
C VAL A 78 -18.99 13.36 -18.05
N TYR A 79 -20.12 13.77 -17.47
CA TYR A 79 -21.19 14.51 -18.13
C TYR A 79 -21.78 15.54 -17.16
N ASN A 80 -21.87 16.81 -17.58
CA ASN A 80 -22.31 17.93 -16.72
C ASN A 80 -21.57 18.02 -15.37
N ASN A 81 -20.25 17.84 -15.39
CA ASN A 81 -19.37 17.82 -14.21
C ASN A 81 -19.67 16.72 -13.18
N GLU A 82 -20.43 15.70 -13.55
CA GLU A 82 -20.73 14.52 -12.73
C GLU A 82 -20.25 13.24 -13.42
N LEU A 83 -19.99 12.19 -12.64
CA LEU A 83 -19.70 10.88 -13.20
C LEU A 83 -21.01 10.20 -13.61
N ILE A 84 -21.02 9.55 -14.75
CA ILE A 84 -22.10 8.67 -15.19
C ILE A 84 -21.59 7.25 -15.30
N LEU A 85 -22.39 6.30 -14.81
CA LEU A 85 -22.19 4.87 -14.92
C LEU A 85 -23.10 4.34 -16.02
N VAL A 86 -22.56 3.48 -16.88
CA VAL A 86 -23.29 2.97 -18.04
C VAL A 86 -23.01 1.50 -18.23
N GLY A 87 -24.05 0.72 -18.49
CA GLY A 87 -23.92 -0.67 -18.88
C GLY A 87 -24.27 -0.90 -20.35
N GLY A 88 -23.70 -1.97 -20.90
CA GLY A 88 -23.88 -2.36 -22.28
C GLY A 88 -25.30 -2.84 -22.62
N LYS A 89 -25.59 -2.91 -23.92
CA LYS A 89 -26.89 -3.36 -24.43
C LYS A 89 -27.22 -4.80 -24.03
N GLN A 90 -26.24 -5.70 -24.04
CA GLN A 90 -26.41 -7.11 -23.66
C GLN A 90 -25.87 -7.42 -22.26
N ASN A 91 -24.93 -6.62 -21.76
CA ASN A 91 -24.18 -6.90 -20.53
C ASN A 91 -24.64 -6.02 -19.36
N ASN A 92 -24.55 -6.53 -18.13
CA ASN A 92 -24.70 -5.67 -16.95
C ASN A 92 -23.44 -4.80 -16.80
N LEU A 93 -23.49 -3.83 -15.90
CA LEU A 93 -22.29 -3.08 -15.53
C LEU A 93 -21.71 -3.69 -14.25
N PHE A 94 -20.46 -4.13 -14.32
CA PHE A 94 -19.68 -4.54 -13.17
C PHE A 94 -18.76 -3.40 -12.74
N MET A 95 -18.66 -3.18 -11.44
CA MET A 95 -17.88 -2.10 -10.85
C MET A 95 -17.07 -2.65 -9.68
N GLU A 96 -15.82 -2.22 -9.59
CA GLU A 96 -14.88 -2.62 -8.55
C GLU A 96 -14.21 -1.37 -7.98
N VAL A 97 -14.25 -1.23 -6.66
CA VAL A 97 -13.50 -0.20 -5.93
C VAL A 97 -12.38 -0.87 -5.16
N SER A 98 -11.13 -0.50 -5.42
CA SER A 98 -9.95 -1.07 -4.79
C SER A 98 -9.10 -0.03 -4.07
N LEU A 99 -8.59 -0.45 -2.91
CA LEU A 99 -7.41 0.05 -2.25
C LEU A 99 -6.35 -1.07 -2.20
N PRO A 100 -5.05 -0.74 -2.09
CA PRO A 100 -4.01 -1.75 -1.91
C PRO A 100 -4.25 -2.59 -0.66
N LYS A 101 -3.65 -3.79 -0.62
CA LYS A 101 -3.54 -4.57 0.63
C LYS A 101 -2.98 -3.70 1.77
N GLY A 102 -3.31 -4.04 3.01
CA GLY A 102 -2.98 -3.19 4.16
C GLY A 102 -4.06 -2.15 4.47
N TYR A 103 -4.85 -1.73 3.48
CA TYR A 103 -6.05 -0.94 3.72
C TYR A 103 -7.27 -1.83 3.91
N ARG A 104 -8.31 -1.27 4.50
CA ARG A 104 -9.62 -1.90 4.62
C ARG A 104 -10.71 -0.86 4.44
N ILE A 105 -11.65 -1.13 3.54
CA ILE A 105 -12.84 -0.31 3.38
C ILE A 105 -13.77 -0.65 4.54
N THR A 106 -14.28 0.37 5.22
CA THR A 106 -15.12 0.26 6.42
C THR A 106 -16.55 0.72 6.18
N GLY A 107 -16.81 1.32 5.03
CA GLY A 107 -18.15 1.65 4.60
C GLY A 107 -18.15 2.44 3.30
N TYR A 108 -19.33 2.60 2.72
CA TYR A 108 -19.52 3.47 1.57
C TYR A 108 -20.96 4.00 1.54
N THR A 109 -21.15 5.13 0.86
CA THR A 109 -22.47 5.63 0.47
C THR A 109 -22.42 6.04 -1.00
N LEU A 110 -23.22 5.39 -1.84
CA LEU A 110 -23.43 5.74 -3.24
C LEU A 110 -24.86 6.25 -3.44
N ILE A 111 -24.98 7.45 -3.99
CA ILE A 111 -26.24 8.09 -4.38
C ILE A 111 -26.23 8.32 -5.89
N MET A 112 -27.26 7.78 -6.55
CA MET A 112 -27.43 7.81 -8.00
C MET A 112 -28.68 8.60 -8.40
N LYS A 113 -28.64 9.29 -9.54
CA LYS A 113 -29.79 9.96 -10.16
C LYS A 113 -30.27 9.18 -11.39
N ASN A 114 -31.59 9.05 -11.54
CA ASN A 114 -32.22 8.40 -12.68
C ASN A 114 -32.59 9.42 -13.78
N ASN A 115 -31.60 10.14 -14.28
CA ASN A 115 -31.73 11.19 -15.31
C ASN A 115 -31.33 10.73 -16.71
N LEU A 116 -30.82 9.51 -16.89
CA LEU A 116 -30.31 9.03 -18.18
C LEU A 116 -31.35 8.26 -19.01
N ASN A 117 -32.40 7.70 -18.40
CA ASN A 117 -33.42 6.93 -19.13
C ASN A 117 -34.03 7.74 -20.28
N GLY A 118 -34.10 7.12 -21.46
CA GLY A 118 -34.65 7.71 -22.68
C GLY A 118 -33.83 8.85 -23.29
N GLN A 119 -32.69 9.23 -22.72
CA GLN A 119 -31.89 10.36 -23.19
C GLN A 119 -30.80 9.96 -24.19
N LEU A 120 -30.41 10.90 -25.04
CA LEU A 120 -29.22 10.80 -25.89
C LEU A 120 -28.05 11.49 -25.18
N ILE A 121 -27.09 10.72 -24.67
CA ILE A 121 -25.96 11.25 -23.90
C ILE A 121 -24.66 10.86 -24.59
N LYS A 122 -23.83 11.85 -24.92
CA LYS A 122 -22.53 11.67 -25.59
C LYS A 122 -22.57 10.71 -26.80
N GLY A 123 -23.63 10.79 -27.61
CA GLY A 123 -23.79 9.96 -28.81
C GLY A 123 -24.40 8.56 -28.58
N MET A 124 -24.73 8.20 -27.32
CA MET A 124 -25.37 6.94 -26.97
C MET A 124 -26.83 7.17 -26.55
N GLN A 125 -27.76 6.48 -27.23
CA GLN A 125 -29.19 6.50 -26.86
C GLN A 125 -29.44 5.50 -25.73
N PHE A 126 -29.90 6.00 -24.60
CA PHE A 126 -30.30 5.20 -23.45
C PHE A 126 -31.75 4.75 -23.57
N GLY A 127 -31.97 3.52 -23.14
CA GLY A 127 -33.27 2.90 -23.03
C GLY A 127 -34.11 3.38 -21.86
N ASN A 128 -35.35 2.90 -21.79
CA ASN A 128 -36.23 3.10 -20.64
C ASN A 128 -36.16 1.86 -19.73
N VAL A 129 -35.05 1.74 -18.98
CA VAL A 129 -34.68 0.49 -18.32
C VAL A 129 -34.88 0.58 -16.80
N THR A 130 -35.70 -0.34 -16.28
CA THR A 130 -35.77 -0.62 -14.84
C THR A 130 -34.52 -1.37 -14.41
N LYS A 131 -33.85 -0.90 -13.37
CA LYS A 131 -32.50 -1.32 -13.01
C LYS A 131 -32.27 -1.26 -11.50
N ARG A 132 -31.25 -1.96 -11.01
CA ARG A 132 -30.93 -1.98 -9.57
C ARG A 132 -29.45 -2.19 -9.32
N MET A 133 -28.89 -1.46 -8.36
CA MET A 133 -27.50 -1.61 -7.95
C MET A 133 -27.40 -2.60 -6.80
N TYR A 134 -26.47 -3.53 -6.91
CA TYR A 134 -26.13 -4.52 -5.88
C TYR A 134 -24.66 -4.36 -5.50
N GLU A 135 -24.36 -4.43 -4.21
CA GLU A 135 -23.02 -4.81 -3.74
C GLU A 135 -22.97 -6.32 -3.64
N THR A 136 -21.95 -6.95 -4.21
CA THR A 136 -21.82 -8.41 -4.32
C THR A 136 -20.54 -8.92 -3.67
N ASN A 137 -20.31 -10.23 -3.80
CA ASN A 137 -19.00 -10.83 -3.66
C ASN A 137 -18.22 -10.74 -4.99
N GLU A 138 -16.99 -11.24 -4.99
CA GLU A 138 -16.07 -11.32 -6.13
C GLU A 138 -16.62 -12.18 -7.29
N LYS A 139 -17.67 -12.98 -7.05
CA LYS A 139 -18.35 -13.77 -8.09
C LYS A 139 -19.54 -13.04 -8.73
N PHE A 140 -19.83 -11.82 -8.28
CA PHE A 140 -20.95 -11.00 -8.73
C PHE A 140 -22.33 -11.68 -8.62
N GLU A 141 -22.52 -12.51 -7.58
CA GLU A 141 -23.77 -13.21 -7.33
C GLU A 141 -24.87 -12.27 -6.79
N LEU A 142 -26.00 -12.17 -7.50
CA LEU A 142 -27.10 -11.28 -7.12
C LEU A 142 -27.99 -11.85 -6.01
N ASN A 143 -28.09 -13.18 -5.91
CA ASN A 143 -28.98 -13.84 -4.93
C ASN A 143 -28.51 -13.68 -3.48
N ASN A 144 -27.22 -13.37 -3.28
CA ASN A 144 -26.58 -13.18 -1.98
C ASN A 144 -25.90 -11.81 -1.89
N ALA A 145 -26.57 -10.78 -2.44
CA ALA A 145 -26.05 -9.41 -2.39
C ALA A 145 -25.86 -8.94 -0.95
N LYS A 146 -24.75 -8.23 -0.70
CA LYS A 146 -24.37 -7.69 0.62
C LYS A 146 -25.16 -6.42 0.96
N ALA A 147 -25.50 -5.65 -0.06
CA ALA A 147 -26.40 -4.51 0.01
C ALA A 147 -27.10 -4.33 -1.34
N THR A 148 -28.23 -3.63 -1.35
CA THR A 148 -29.04 -3.44 -2.56
C THR A 148 -29.72 -2.09 -2.52
N SER A 149 -29.71 -1.36 -3.64
CA SER A 149 -30.47 -0.12 -3.77
C SER A 149 -31.97 -0.42 -3.88
N GLU A 150 -32.80 0.60 -3.68
CA GLU A 150 -34.16 0.56 -4.21
C GLU A 150 -34.16 0.33 -5.73
N GLU A 151 -35.26 -0.19 -6.25
CA GLU A 151 -35.45 -0.34 -7.69
C GLU A 151 -35.56 1.02 -8.37
N ILE A 152 -34.69 1.23 -9.36
CA ILE A 152 -34.68 2.42 -10.18
C ILE A 152 -35.64 2.21 -11.35
N SER A 153 -36.66 3.05 -11.46
CA SER A 153 -37.69 2.90 -12.49
C SER A 153 -37.15 3.06 -13.93
N GLY A 154 -37.90 2.55 -14.90
CA GLY A 154 -37.63 2.73 -16.33
C GLY A 154 -37.92 4.14 -16.88
N TYR A 155 -38.49 5.04 -16.07
CA TYR A 155 -38.78 6.41 -16.48
C TYR A 155 -37.60 7.34 -16.20
N ASN A 156 -37.56 8.50 -16.88
CA ASN A 156 -36.66 9.57 -16.48
C ASN A 156 -37.27 10.31 -15.29
N GLU A 157 -36.62 10.22 -14.13
CA GLU A 157 -37.10 10.85 -12.89
C GLU A 157 -36.28 12.10 -12.53
N SER A 158 -35.52 12.64 -13.50
CA SER A 158 -34.69 13.84 -13.38
C SER A 158 -33.80 13.83 -12.13
N ASN A 159 -34.26 14.41 -11.02
CA ASN A 159 -33.46 14.58 -9.81
C ASN A 159 -33.75 13.55 -8.71
N LYS A 160 -34.59 12.54 -8.95
CA LYS A 160 -34.83 11.51 -7.92
C LYS A 160 -33.55 10.73 -7.64
N GLU A 161 -33.27 10.56 -6.35
CA GLU A 161 -32.06 9.95 -5.82
C GLU A 161 -32.32 8.53 -5.32
N TYR A 162 -31.37 7.65 -5.61
CA TYR A 162 -31.38 6.25 -5.21
C TYR A 162 -30.10 5.96 -4.44
N LYS A 163 -30.24 5.42 -3.23
CA LYS A 163 -29.12 5.18 -2.32
C LYS A 163 -28.82 3.69 -2.20
N ILE A 164 -27.54 3.37 -2.14
CA ILE A 164 -27.00 2.12 -1.61
C ILE A 164 -25.84 2.46 -0.67
N SER A 165 -25.81 1.86 0.51
CA SER A 165 -24.76 2.10 1.50
C SER A 165 -24.59 0.89 2.38
N ARG A 166 -23.37 0.68 2.85
CA ARG A 166 -23.04 -0.32 3.87
C ARG A 166 -21.96 0.25 4.78
N THR A 167 -22.01 -0.12 6.05
CA THR A 167 -20.97 0.17 7.03
C THR A 167 -20.59 -1.15 7.67
N SER A 168 -19.28 -1.39 7.80
CA SER A 168 -18.72 -2.57 8.43
C SER A 168 -19.13 -2.62 9.90
N ASN A 169 -19.74 -3.74 10.31
CA ASN A 169 -20.19 -3.91 11.69
C ASN A 169 -19.13 -4.57 12.59
N VAL A 170 -18.14 -5.24 12.00
CA VAL A 170 -17.04 -5.95 12.69
C VAL A 170 -15.79 -6.01 11.82
N ASN A 171 -14.62 -6.23 12.43
CA ASN A 171 -13.37 -6.46 11.71
C ASN A 171 -13.50 -7.70 10.79
N GLY A 172 -13.08 -7.55 9.52
CA GLY A 172 -13.14 -8.60 8.50
C GLY A 172 -14.42 -8.64 7.66
N ASP A 173 -15.46 -7.87 7.99
CA ASP A 173 -16.73 -7.82 7.23
C ASP A 173 -16.59 -7.22 5.81
N MET A 174 -15.65 -6.29 5.67
CA MET A 174 -15.29 -5.62 4.43
C MET A 174 -13.76 -5.68 4.28
N GLY A 175 -13.29 -5.91 3.06
CA GLY A 175 -11.86 -5.97 2.72
C GLY A 175 -11.36 -4.68 2.09
N ASN A 176 -10.26 -4.76 1.34
CA ASN A 176 -9.70 -3.65 0.56
C ASN A 176 -10.35 -3.47 -0.83
N GLN A 177 -11.21 -4.40 -1.24
CA GLN A 177 -11.94 -4.38 -2.51
C GLN A 177 -13.46 -4.49 -2.26
N LEU A 178 -14.24 -3.74 -3.04
CA LEU A 178 -15.70 -3.84 -3.10
C LEU A 178 -16.16 -4.12 -4.53
N TYR A 179 -17.16 -4.99 -4.66
CA TYR A 179 -17.72 -5.43 -5.93
C TYR A 179 -19.18 -5.00 -6.05
N PHE A 180 -19.54 -4.48 -7.21
CA PHE A 180 -20.89 -4.02 -7.50
C PHE A 180 -21.36 -4.54 -8.86
N CYS A 181 -22.66 -4.82 -8.96
CA CYS A 181 -23.34 -5.12 -10.20
C CYS A 181 -24.54 -4.17 -10.36
N PHE A 182 -24.52 -3.37 -11.42
CA PHE A 182 -25.69 -2.61 -11.85
C PHE A 182 -26.48 -3.46 -12.85
N ASP A 183 -27.56 -4.05 -12.36
CA ASP A 183 -28.34 -5.03 -13.10
C ASP A 183 -29.49 -4.37 -13.86
N LYS A 184 -29.69 -4.80 -15.11
CA LYS A 184 -30.79 -4.36 -15.99
C LYS A 184 -31.88 -5.42 -16.18
N LYS A 185 -31.87 -6.50 -15.40
CA LYS A 185 -32.86 -7.59 -15.45
C LYS A 185 -33.07 -8.18 -16.86
N GLY A 186 -31.99 -8.32 -17.62
CA GLY A 186 -32.02 -8.94 -18.96
C GLY A 186 -32.61 -8.08 -20.09
N VAL A 187 -32.88 -6.79 -19.86
CA VAL A 187 -33.37 -5.89 -20.92
C VAL A 187 -32.26 -5.60 -21.95
N SER A 188 -32.54 -5.71 -23.25
CA SER A 188 -31.56 -5.53 -24.32
C SER A 188 -31.40 -4.05 -24.76
N GLU A 189 -31.11 -3.14 -23.83
CA GLU A 189 -30.93 -1.70 -24.08
C GLU A 189 -29.74 -1.15 -23.28
N PHE A 190 -29.12 -0.06 -23.78
CA PHE A 190 -28.15 0.69 -22.98
C PHE A 190 -28.85 1.36 -21.80
N PHE A 191 -28.21 1.35 -20.64
CA PHE A 191 -28.80 1.85 -19.40
C PHE A 191 -27.71 2.47 -18.52
N GLY A 192 -28.09 3.39 -17.63
CA GLY A 192 -27.10 4.03 -16.76
C GLY A 192 -27.72 4.95 -15.73
N ALA A 193 -26.89 5.51 -14.88
CA ALA A 193 -27.27 6.50 -13.89
C ALA A 193 -26.13 7.51 -13.66
N THR A 194 -26.46 8.71 -13.20
CA THR A 194 -25.46 9.67 -12.75
C THR A 194 -25.11 9.42 -11.29
N ILE A 195 -23.82 9.37 -10.96
CA ILE A 195 -23.33 9.40 -9.57
C ILE A 195 -23.44 10.85 -9.08
N LYS A 196 -24.35 11.09 -8.13
CA LYS A 196 -24.43 12.38 -7.42
C LYS A 196 -23.38 12.45 -6.31
N TYR A 197 -23.20 11.35 -5.61
CA TYR A 197 -22.31 11.24 -4.46
C TYR A 197 -21.83 9.81 -4.33
N PHE A 198 -20.53 9.61 -4.16
CA PHE A 198 -19.98 8.29 -3.86
C PHE A 198 -18.83 8.44 -2.89
N GLU A 199 -19.10 8.25 -1.61
CA GLU A 199 -18.12 8.34 -0.53
C GLU A 199 -17.68 6.95 -0.10
N ILE A 200 -16.37 6.80 0.09
CA ILE A 200 -15.73 5.59 0.62
C ILE A 200 -15.12 5.92 1.97
N HIS A 201 -15.40 5.09 2.97
CA HIS A 201 -14.74 5.14 4.28
C HIS A 201 -13.71 4.02 4.38
N PHE A 202 -12.50 4.30 4.84
CA PHE A 202 -11.42 3.30 4.90
C PHE A 202 -10.47 3.48 6.09
N THR A 203 -9.66 2.46 6.34
CA THR A 203 -8.65 2.38 7.40
C THR A 203 -7.38 1.71 6.88
N ALA A 204 -6.24 1.96 7.52
CA ALA A 204 -4.99 1.22 7.30
C ALA A 204 -4.79 0.03 8.27
N GLU A 205 -5.81 -0.34 9.05
CA GLU A 205 -5.82 -1.53 9.92
C GLU A 205 -6.14 -2.84 9.17
N GLY A 206 -5.93 -2.88 7.85
CA GLY A 206 -6.14 -4.06 7.03
C GLY A 206 -4.97 -5.02 7.14
N ASP A 207 -4.68 -5.53 8.34
CA ASP A 207 -3.57 -6.47 8.57
C ASP A 207 -3.64 -7.62 7.55
N PHE A 208 -2.55 -7.84 6.84
CA PHE A 208 -2.40 -8.97 5.94
C PHE A 208 -1.10 -9.68 6.24
N THR A 209 -1.09 -10.99 6.02
CA THR A 209 0.09 -11.82 6.29
C THR A 209 0.55 -12.47 5.00
N GLU A 210 1.83 -12.30 4.69
CA GLU A 210 2.48 -12.94 3.56
C GLU A 210 3.38 -14.07 4.06
N HIS A 211 3.32 -15.22 3.39
CA HIS A 211 4.13 -16.40 3.70
C HIS A 211 5.47 -16.29 2.99
N VAL A 212 6.52 -15.91 3.72
CA VAL A 212 7.87 -15.74 3.19
C VAL A 212 8.55 -17.11 3.10
N VAL A 213 8.46 -17.67 1.90
CA VAL A 213 9.10 -18.92 1.44
C VAL A 213 9.53 -18.76 -0.03
N PRO A 214 10.47 -19.58 -0.53
CA PRO A 214 10.75 -19.60 -1.97
C PRO A 214 9.50 -19.98 -2.76
N VAL A 215 9.24 -19.28 -3.87
CA VAL A 215 8.06 -19.51 -4.73
C VAL A 215 8.13 -20.93 -5.32
N LEU A 216 9.25 -21.26 -5.96
CA LEU A 216 9.57 -22.62 -6.40
C LEU A 216 11.03 -22.97 -6.07
N VAL A 217 11.31 -24.26 -5.89
CA VAL A 217 12.69 -24.75 -5.73
C VAL A 217 13.54 -24.45 -6.97
N SER A 218 12.93 -24.52 -8.16
CA SER A 218 13.60 -24.23 -9.42
C SER A 218 14.05 -22.78 -9.58
N ASP A 219 13.56 -21.86 -8.75
CA ASP A 219 13.94 -20.44 -8.81
C ASP A 219 15.31 -20.19 -8.18
N ILE A 220 15.78 -21.10 -7.32
CA ILE A 220 17.09 -21.02 -6.66
C ILE A 220 17.91 -22.27 -7.01
N GLN A 221 18.36 -22.35 -8.26
CA GLN A 221 19.17 -23.48 -8.77
C GLN A 221 20.60 -23.49 -8.21
N THR A 222 21.07 -22.36 -7.70
CA THR A 222 22.33 -22.24 -6.96
C THR A 222 22.07 -21.33 -5.77
N PRO A 223 22.74 -21.51 -4.63
CA PRO A 223 22.57 -20.62 -3.50
C PRO A 223 22.73 -19.15 -3.91
N VAL A 224 21.84 -18.30 -3.38
CA VAL A 224 21.80 -16.84 -3.56
C VAL A 224 22.04 -16.15 -2.22
N SER A 225 22.26 -14.84 -2.25
CA SER A 225 22.37 -13.98 -1.07
C SER A 225 21.16 -13.05 -0.90
N TYR A 226 20.28 -13.04 -1.90
CA TYR A 226 19.07 -12.22 -1.99
C TYR A 226 17.99 -12.99 -2.76
N TYR A 227 16.74 -12.90 -2.32
CA TYR A 227 15.60 -13.48 -3.04
C TYR A 227 14.34 -12.64 -2.84
N GLU A 228 13.53 -12.54 -3.90
CA GLU A 228 12.27 -11.79 -3.94
C GLU A 228 11.08 -12.75 -3.86
N MET A 229 10.12 -12.49 -2.97
CA MET A 229 8.85 -13.20 -2.90
C MET A 229 7.70 -12.28 -3.34
N PRO A 230 7.10 -12.50 -4.52
CA PRO A 230 6.00 -11.68 -5.03
C PRO A 230 4.69 -11.93 -4.29
N PHE A 231 3.92 -10.85 -4.10
CA PHE A 231 2.53 -10.88 -3.69
C PHE A 231 1.71 -9.86 -4.49
N SER A 232 0.43 -10.16 -4.76
CA SER A 232 -0.48 -9.19 -5.39
C SER A 232 -0.77 -8.04 -4.45
N THR A 233 -0.71 -6.81 -4.97
CA THR A 233 -0.91 -5.57 -4.20
C THR A 233 -2.37 -5.13 -4.13
N SER A 234 -3.28 -5.75 -4.89
CA SER A 234 -4.63 -5.24 -5.16
C SER A 234 -4.64 -3.88 -5.89
N LYS A 235 -3.63 -3.64 -6.74
CA LYS A 235 -3.60 -2.58 -7.77
C LYS A 235 -3.45 -3.24 -9.15
N LEU A 236 -3.97 -2.59 -10.18
CA LEU A 236 -3.73 -2.96 -11.58
C LEU A 236 -2.45 -2.33 -12.14
N ASP A 237 -1.64 -3.14 -12.84
CA ASP A 237 -0.73 -2.68 -13.89
C ASP A 237 -1.53 -2.60 -15.21
N ILE A 238 -1.77 -1.39 -15.70
CA ILE A 238 -2.55 -1.14 -16.92
C ILE A 238 -1.69 -1.06 -18.18
N GLY A 239 -0.35 -1.15 -18.05
CA GLY A 239 0.58 -1.11 -19.16
C GLY A 239 0.65 0.22 -19.92
N PRO A 240 1.11 0.20 -21.19
CA PRO A 240 1.36 1.42 -21.96
C PRO A 240 0.06 2.12 -22.38
N ILE A 241 0.06 3.45 -22.26
CA ILE A 241 -1.03 4.33 -22.67
C ILE A 241 -0.58 5.12 -23.90
N LYS A 242 -1.33 5.01 -24.99
CA LYS A 242 -1.00 5.62 -26.29
C LYS A 242 -2.27 5.87 -27.12
N PRO A 243 -2.18 6.57 -28.26
CA PRO A 243 -3.32 6.64 -29.18
C PRO A 243 -3.65 5.25 -29.71
N ASN A 244 -4.88 4.81 -29.50
CA ASN A 244 -5.42 3.61 -30.11
C ASN A 244 -6.65 3.97 -30.93
N THR A 245 -6.83 3.29 -32.07
CA THR A 245 -7.94 3.54 -32.99
C THR A 245 -8.86 2.32 -33.05
N LYS A 246 -10.16 2.56 -32.94
CA LYS A 246 -11.22 1.56 -33.14
C LYS A 246 -12.39 2.22 -33.85
N HIS A 247 -12.88 1.60 -34.93
CA HIS A 247 -13.96 2.14 -35.77
C HIS A 247 -13.80 3.64 -36.13
N ASN A 248 -12.60 4.02 -36.62
CA ASN A 248 -12.25 5.39 -37.03
C ASN A 248 -12.29 6.44 -35.89
N LYS A 249 -12.34 6.01 -34.63
CA LYS A 249 -12.21 6.87 -33.45
C LYS A 249 -10.90 6.57 -32.76
N THR A 250 -10.14 7.62 -32.46
CA THR A 250 -8.84 7.52 -31.81
C THR A 250 -8.91 8.20 -30.44
N TYR A 251 -8.47 7.49 -29.41
CA TYR A 251 -8.37 8.02 -28.05
C TYR A 251 -7.06 7.58 -27.40
N TYR A 252 -6.54 8.43 -26.52
CA TYR A 252 -5.44 8.07 -25.65
C TYR A 252 -5.93 7.03 -24.63
N SER A 253 -5.35 5.84 -24.64
CA SER A 253 -5.88 4.71 -23.89
C SER A 253 -4.84 3.63 -23.61
N TYR A 254 -5.04 2.86 -22.55
CA TYR A 254 -4.35 1.59 -22.35
C TYR A 254 -5.06 0.46 -23.09
N ASP A 255 -4.42 -0.70 -23.27
CA ASP A 255 -5.07 -1.88 -23.85
C ASP A 255 -5.56 -2.80 -22.74
N TYR A 256 -6.84 -3.19 -22.73
CA TYR A 256 -7.36 -4.10 -21.71
C TYR A 256 -6.57 -5.43 -21.64
N ARG A 257 -5.95 -5.85 -22.75
CA ARG A 257 -5.16 -7.09 -22.82
C ARG A 257 -3.81 -7.01 -22.08
N ASN A 258 -3.38 -5.80 -21.74
CA ASN A 258 -2.17 -5.58 -20.95
C ASN A 258 -2.46 -5.49 -19.45
N VAL A 259 -3.75 -5.48 -19.05
CA VAL A 259 -4.14 -5.36 -17.65
C VAL A 259 -3.76 -6.63 -16.91
N THR A 260 -2.94 -6.47 -15.87
CA THR A 260 -2.48 -7.56 -14.99
C THR A 260 -2.42 -7.09 -13.54
N ASP A 261 -2.27 -8.04 -12.62
CA ASP A 261 -2.01 -7.73 -11.21
C ASP A 261 -0.68 -7.00 -11.07
N LEU A 262 -0.69 -5.86 -10.39
CA LEU A 262 0.54 -5.26 -9.92
C LEU A 262 1.03 -6.08 -8.72
N THR A 263 2.23 -6.64 -8.86
CA THR A 263 2.89 -7.40 -7.79
C THR A 263 3.97 -6.56 -7.12
N ALA A 264 4.16 -6.79 -5.83
CA ALA A 264 5.29 -6.28 -5.07
C ALA A 264 6.04 -7.44 -4.43
N ASN A 265 7.30 -7.21 -4.09
CA ASN A 265 8.14 -8.26 -3.53
C ASN A 265 8.44 -7.97 -2.06
N MET A 266 8.11 -8.92 -1.20
CA MET A 266 8.89 -9.08 0.02
C MET A 266 10.30 -9.49 -0.38
N ILE A 267 11.31 -9.15 0.41
CA ILE A 267 12.68 -9.58 0.12
C ILE A 267 13.28 -10.28 1.33
N ILE A 268 14.07 -11.33 1.09
CA ILE A 268 14.96 -11.94 2.08
C ILE A 268 16.39 -11.80 1.60
N TYR A 269 17.29 -11.42 2.50
CA TYR A 269 18.70 -11.29 2.17
C TYR A 269 19.60 -11.45 3.40
N GLN A 270 20.85 -11.82 3.16
CA GLN A 270 21.88 -11.93 4.20
C GLN A 270 22.63 -10.62 4.42
N GLN A 271 23.32 -10.49 5.55
CA GLN A 271 23.89 -9.23 6.06
C GLN A 271 24.84 -8.50 5.08
N ASP A 272 25.60 -9.23 4.27
CA ASP A 272 26.57 -8.70 3.31
C ASP A 272 26.03 -8.59 1.87
N ALA A 273 24.72 -8.83 1.68
CA ALA A 273 24.03 -8.75 0.39
C ALA A 273 23.59 -7.33 0.02
N ILE A 274 24.44 -6.33 0.26
CA ILE A 274 24.16 -4.91 0.01
C ILE A 274 25.08 -4.36 -1.09
N ASP A 275 24.50 -3.77 -2.13
CA ASP A 275 25.24 -3.20 -3.26
C ASP A 275 25.83 -1.81 -2.98
N GLY A 276 26.60 -1.29 -3.93
CA GLY A 276 27.21 0.05 -3.82
C GLY A 276 26.22 1.21 -3.74
N ASN A 277 24.94 0.98 -4.08
CA ASN A 277 23.85 1.94 -3.96
C ASN A 277 23.01 1.74 -2.68
N LYS A 278 23.49 0.91 -1.75
CA LYS A 278 22.81 0.56 -0.49
C LYS A 278 21.47 -0.17 -0.70
N LYS A 279 21.35 -0.94 -1.78
CA LYS A 279 20.19 -1.81 -2.04
C LYS A 279 20.53 -3.26 -1.71
N ALA A 280 19.56 -4.00 -1.21
CA ALA A 280 19.68 -5.45 -1.15
C ALA A 280 19.82 -6.03 -2.57
N ALA A 281 20.82 -6.89 -2.78
CA ALA A 281 21.14 -7.46 -4.08
C ALA A 281 21.92 -8.77 -3.93
N ASP A 282 21.91 -9.61 -4.97
CA ASP A 282 22.65 -10.88 -4.97
C ASP A 282 24.17 -10.71 -5.22
N VAL A 283 24.84 -9.99 -4.31
CA VAL A 283 26.24 -9.53 -4.45
C VAL A 283 27.19 -10.13 -3.43
N ALA A 284 26.69 -10.89 -2.44
CA ALA A 284 27.55 -11.43 -1.40
C ALA A 284 28.57 -12.45 -1.97
N PRO A 285 29.83 -12.45 -1.49
CA PRO A 285 30.84 -13.40 -1.95
C PRO A 285 30.47 -14.86 -1.66
N ASN A 286 29.87 -15.12 -0.50
CA ASN A 286 29.39 -16.44 -0.08
C ASN A 286 27.88 -16.39 -0.01
N LYS A 287 27.18 -17.31 -0.67
CA LYS A 287 25.72 -17.26 -0.81
C LYS A 287 25.07 -18.34 0.04
N HIS A 288 24.22 -17.95 0.98
CA HIS A 288 23.70 -18.83 2.02
C HIS A 288 22.19 -19.07 1.97
N ILE A 289 21.49 -18.58 0.95
CA ILE A 289 20.04 -18.78 0.77
C ILE A 289 19.81 -19.80 -0.34
N SER A 290 19.11 -20.88 -0.02
CA SER A 290 18.70 -21.90 -0.99
C SER A 290 17.22 -22.26 -0.83
N ALA A 291 16.65 -22.97 -1.80
CA ALA A 291 15.31 -23.52 -1.72
C ALA A 291 15.34 -25.06 -1.70
N PHE A 292 14.40 -25.68 -1.00
CA PHE A 292 14.15 -27.13 -1.09
C PHE A 292 12.71 -27.47 -0.66
N VAL A 293 12.23 -28.66 -1.01
CA VAL A 293 10.92 -29.17 -0.56
C VAL A 293 11.10 -30.04 0.68
N MET A 294 10.26 -29.84 1.68
CA MET A 294 10.13 -30.71 2.86
C MET A 294 8.65 -30.90 3.12
N ASP A 295 8.21 -32.15 3.34
CA ASP A 295 6.80 -32.49 3.60
C ASP A 295 5.81 -31.91 2.56
N GLY A 296 6.23 -31.88 1.29
CA GLY A 296 5.43 -31.35 0.18
C GLY A 296 5.33 -29.82 0.13
N LYS A 297 6.09 -29.09 0.94
CA LYS A 297 6.12 -27.61 0.96
C LYS A 297 7.53 -27.07 0.72
N THR A 298 7.63 -25.90 0.11
CA THR A 298 8.92 -25.23 -0.10
C THR A 298 9.38 -24.53 1.18
N HIS A 299 10.67 -24.62 1.48
CA HIS A 299 11.32 -23.96 2.62
C HIS A 299 12.59 -23.25 2.17
N PHE A 300 12.97 -22.18 2.87
CA PHE A 300 14.33 -21.67 2.78
C PHE A 300 15.27 -22.66 3.46
N GLY A 301 16.36 -22.99 2.76
CA GLY A 301 17.54 -23.63 3.31
C GLY A 301 18.61 -22.59 3.54
N LEU A 302 18.80 -22.21 4.81
CA LEU A 302 19.70 -21.14 5.22
C LEU A 302 21.01 -21.70 5.77
N GLY A 303 22.14 -21.07 5.43
CA GLY A 303 23.46 -21.31 6.02
C GLY A 303 23.66 -20.57 7.34
N ASN A 304 24.89 -20.56 7.86
CA ASN A 304 25.24 -19.74 9.03
C ASN A 304 25.39 -18.28 8.60
N ASP A 305 24.43 -17.43 8.94
CA ASP A 305 24.47 -16.00 8.65
C ASP A 305 23.41 -15.22 9.47
N THR A 306 23.44 -13.91 9.36
CA THR A 306 22.36 -13.00 9.75
C THR A 306 21.52 -12.64 8.52
N TYR A 307 20.20 -12.72 8.68
CA TYR A 307 19.22 -12.52 7.62
C TYR A 307 18.22 -11.43 8.00
N PHE A 308 17.71 -10.78 6.96
CA PHE A 308 16.66 -9.77 7.03
C PHE A 308 15.51 -10.16 6.12
N ILE A 309 14.29 -9.89 6.56
CA ILE A 309 13.11 -9.88 5.70
C ILE A 309 12.52 -8.48 5.75
N GLU A 310 12.37 -7.84 4.60
CA GLU A 310 12.00 -6.42 4.46
C GLU A 310 10.77 -6.25 3.56
N THR A 311 9.97 -5.23 3.87
CA THR A 311 8.78 -4.88 3.10
C THR A 311 9.11 -4.00 1.89
N PRO A 312 8.33 -4.03 0.80
CA PRO A 312 8.54 -3.13 -0.32
C PRO A 312 8.01 -1.71 -0.01
N THR A 313 8.73 -0.69 -0.49
CA THR A 313 8.24 0.71 -0.55
C THR A 313 7.63 1.07 -1.92
N THR A 314 7.80 0.20 -2.92
CA THR A 314 7.26 0.39 -4.27
C THR A 314 6.97 -0.96 -4.92
N ALA A 315 5.97 -1.00 -5.80
CA ALA A 315 5.81 -2.05 -6.79
C ALA A 315 6.32 -1.56 -8.14
N LYS A 316 6.92 -2.46 -8.92
CA LYS A 316 7.37 -2.15 -10.29
C LYS A 316 6.38 -2.73 -11.29
N THR A 317 5.98 -1.91 -12.25
CA THR A 317 5.23 -2.37 -13.43
C THR A 317 6.10 -3.27 -14.30
N ALA A 318 5.48 -4.00 -15.24
CA ALA A 318 6.19 -4.78 -16.24
C ALA A 318 7.14 -3.94 -17.13
N HIS A 319 6.94 -2.62 -17.15
CA HIS A 319 7.72 -1.67 -17.96
C HIS A 319 8.74 -0.84 -17.15
N GLY A 320 8.79 -1.02 -15.82
CA GLY A 320 9.83 -0.47 -14.95
C GLY A 320 9.45 0.81 -14.20
N GLU A 321 8.21 1.27 -14.31
CA GLU A 321 7.67 2.37 -13.50
C GLU A 321 7.45 1.93 -12.05
N ASN A 322 7.71 2.84 -11.11
CA ASN A 322 7.43 2.60 -9.70
C ASN A 322 6.04 3.14 -9.35
N LEU A 323 5.23 2.29 -8.73
CA LEU A 323 4.00 2.67 -8.04
C LEU A 323 4.26 2.56 -6.53
N LEU A 324 3.90 3.60 -5.81
CA LEU A 324 4.20 3.76 -4.39
C LEU A 324 3.39 2.75 -3.56
N LEU A 325 4.09 2.23 -2.55
CA LEU A 325 3.55 1.42 -1.48
C LEU A 325 4.13 1.93 -0.15
N GLY A 326 3.41 1.72 0.94
CA GLY A 326 3.90 2.08 2.26
C GLY A 326 3.47 0.99 3.20
N TYR A 327 4.40 0.12 3.60
CA TYR A 327 4.12 -0.95 4.54
C TYR A 327 5.02 -0.86 5.75
N ARG A 328 4.54 -1.43 6.84
CA ARG A 328 5.32 -1.72 8.03
C ARG A 328 5.02 -3.14 8.49
N ILE A 329 6.00 -3.78 9.09
CA ILE A 329 5.84 -5.05 9.78
C ILE A 329 5.29 -4.79 11.18
N VAL A 330 4.18 -5.43 11.51
CA VAL A 330 3.55 -5.40 12.84
C VAL A 330 3.70 -6.71 13.62
N GLY A 331 4.05 -7.79 12.93
CA GLY A 331 4.42 -9.06 13.54
C GLY A 331 5.10 -10.01 12.55
N ALA A 332 5.84 -10.97 13.06
CA ALA A 332 6.44 -12.04 12.28
C ALA A 332 6.43 -13.37 13.04
N LYS A 333 6.05 -14.46 12.39
CA LYS A 333 6.09 -15.80 12.95
C LYS A 333 7.18 -16.61 12.25
N PHE A 334 8.24 -16.90 12.98
CA PHE A 334 9.32 -17.76 12.54
C PHE A 334 8.93 -19.21 12.76
N ASN A 335 9.06 -20.03 11.73
CA ASN A 335 8.90 -21.47 11.80
C ASN A 335 10.21 -22.11 11.34
N CYS A 336 10.73 -23.06 12.12
CA CYS A 336 12.00 -23.70 11.84
C CYS A 336 11.96 -25.19 12.17
N ALA A 337 12.70 -26.00 11.43
CA ALA A 337 12.76 -27.44 11.64
C ALA A 337 14.12 -28.02 11.20
N TYR A 338 14.39 -29.25 11.60
CA TYR A 338 15.55 -29.98 11.09
C TYR A 338 15.35 -30.32 9.61
N ALA A 339 16.31 -29.97 8.75
CA ALA A 339 16.21 -30.30 7.33
C ALA A 339 16.25 -31.82 7.12
N LYS A 340 15.28 -32.35 6.38
CA LYS A 340 15.14 -33.80 6.15
C LYS A 340 16.02 -34.28 5.00
N ASP A 341 16.37 -35.56 5.08
CA ASP A 341 17.04 -36.30 4.02
C ASP A 341 16.26 -36.25 2.70
N ARG A 342 16.98 -36.16 1.58
CA ARG A 342 16.42 -36.19 0.23
C ARG A 342 16.90 -37.39 -0.54
N SER A 343 15.94 -38.08 -1.15
CA SER A 343 16.18 -39.27 -1.96
C SER A 343 16.11 -38.92 -3.45
N TYR A 344 17.20 -39.12 -4.19
CA TYR A 344 17.28 -38.88 -5.64
C TYR A 344 17.37 -40.20 -6.39
N ALA A 345 16.56 -40.34 -7.43
CA ALA A 345 16.60 -41.52 -8.29
C ALA A 345 17.93 -41.58 -9.06
N GLU A 346 18.63 -42.70 -8.94
CA GLU A 346 19.85 -42.96 -9.70
C GLU A 346 19.51 -43.51 -11.08
N PHE A 347 20.30 -43.12 -12.08
CA PHE A 347 20.20 -43.58 -13.45
C PHE A 347 21.58 -43.89 -14.03
N THR A 348 21.62 -44.70 -15.08
CA THR A 348 22.82 -44.96 -15.85
C THR A 348 22.69 -44.31 -17.23
N VAL A 349 23.75 -43.64 -17.68
CA VAL A 349 23.78 -43.08 -19.04
C VAL A 349 24.39 -44.09 -19.99
N SER A 350 23.59 -44.59 -20.94
CA SER A 350 24.08 -45.52 -21.95
C SER A 350 23.41 -45.36 -23.32
N LYS A 351 24.10 -45.79 -24.39
CA LYS A 351 23.52 -45.86 -25.74
C LYS A 351 24.07 -47.03 -26.54
N SER A 352 23.18 -47.79 -27.16
CA SER A 352 23.54 -48.85 -28.12
C SER A 352 23.71 -48.28 -29.52
N TYR A 353 24.82 -48.63 -30.17
CA TYR A 353 25.13 -48.26 -31.56
C TYR A 353 25.92 -49.38 -32.25
N LEU A 354 25.39 -49.89 -33.37
CA LEU A 354 25.96 -51.01 -34.14
C LEU A 354 26.31 -52.22 -33.28
N GLY A 355 25.35 -52.67 -32.45
CA GLY A 355 25.51 -53.86 -31.60
C GLY A 355 26.45 -53.68 -30.40
N LYS A 356 26.96 -52.47 -30.15
CA LYS A 356 27.81 -52.15 -28.98
C LYS A 356 27.15 -51.09 -28.10
N THR A 357 27.18 -51.28 -26.79
CA THR A 357 26.68 -50.30 -25.82
C THR A 357 27.83 -49.45 -25.30
N TYR A 358 27.59 -48.15 -25.16
CA TYR A 358 28.52 -47.17 -24.63
C TYR A 358 27.93 -46.60 -23.34
N TYR A 359 28.74 -46.54 -22.28
CA TYR A 359 28.37 -46.11 -20.93
C TYR A 359 29.20 -44.90 -20.51
N LEU A 360 28.58 -43.97 -19.78
CA LEU A 360 29.28 -42.89 -19.10
C LEU A 360 29.84 -43.40 -17.77
N THR A 361 31.14 -43.20 -17.57
CA THR A 361 31.87 -43.63 -16.37
C THR A 361 32.00 -42.51 -15.34
N ALA A 362 32.40 -42.84 -14.12
CA ALA A 362 32.53 -41.87 -13.02
C ALA A 362 33.65 -40.82 -13.23
N THR A 363 34.52 -41.01 -14.22
CA THR A 363 35.55 -40.03 -14.62
C THR A 363 35.09 -39.10 -15.76
N GLY A 364 33.85 -39.28 -16.26
CA GLY A 364 33.33 -38.56 -17.42
C GLY A 364 33.72 -39.18 -18.76
N ASP A 365 34.45 -40.30 -18.76
CA ASP A 365 34.83 -41.01 -19.98
C ASP A 365 33.70 -41.89 -20.50
N THR A 366 33.77 -42.25 -21.79
CA THR A 366 32.88 -43.22 -22.43
C THR A 366 33.57 -44.58 -22.57
N LYS A 367 32.98 -45.63 -22.01
CA LYS A 367 33.50 -47.01 -22.08
C LYS A 367 32.43 -47.97 -22.57
N ARG A 368 32.83 -49.16 -23.02
CA ARG A 368 31.91 -50.21 -23.50
C ARG A 368 31.64 -51.31 -22.49
N ASP A 369 32.46 -51.34 -21.43
CA ASP A 369 32.30 -52.29 -20.35
C ASP A 369 31.18 -51.79 -19.42
N ALA A 370 30.14 -52.62 -19.26
CA ALA A 370 29.02 -52.31 -18.39
C ALA A 370 29.43 -52.22 -16.92
N ALA A 371 30.49 -52.93 -16.50
CA ALA A 371 31.01 -52.86 -15.13
C ALA A 371 31.61 -51.48 -14.79
N GLN A 372 31.95 -50.68 -15.80
CA GLN A 372 32.48 -49.32 -15.63
C GLN A 372 31.40 -48.24 -15.68
N ALA A 373 30.13 -48.61 -15.91
CA ALA A 373 29.02 -47.68 -15.95
C ALA A 373 28.81 -47.05 -14.57
N ALA A 374 28.79 -45.72 -14.51
CA ALA A 374 28.52 -45.01 -13.26
C ALA A 374 27.03 -44.80 -13.06
N LYS A 375 26.63 -44.86 -11.78
CA LYS A 375 25.31 -44.40 -11.33
C LYS A 375 25.38 -42.90 -11.10
N TRP A 376 24.51 -42.19 -11.80
CA TRP A 376 24.38 -40.75 -11.72
C TRP A 376 23.02 -40.39 -11.14
N PHE A 377 22.94 -39.24 -10.51
CA PHE A 377 21.67 -38.60 -10.18
C PHE A 377 21.82 -37.10 -10.43
N ILE A 378 20.68 -36.41 -10.47
CA ILE A 378 20.62 -34.96 -10.58
C ILE A 378 20.06 -34.45 -9.26
N ASP A 379 20.81 -33.61 -8.56
CA ASP A 379 20.35 -33.00 -7.31
C ASP A 379 19.32 -31.87 -7.55
N ASP A 380 18.77 -31.29 -6.48
CA ASP A 380 17.76 -30.22 -6.57
C ASP A 380 18.26 -28.97 -7.33
N TYR A 381 19.58 -28.84 -7.50
CA TYR A 381 20.25 -27.74 -8.18
C TYR A 381 20.57 -28.04 -9.65
N GLY A 382 20.17 -29.21 -10.15
CA GLY A 382 20.44 -29.64 -11.50
C GLY A 382 21.88 -30.13 -11.71
N HIS A 383 22.69 -30.30 -10.67
CA HIS A 383 24.01 -30.89 -10.83
C HIS A 383 23.91 -32.40 -11.00
N MET A 384 24.39 -32.89 -12.14
CA MET A 384 24.52 -34.32 -12.36
C MET A 384 25.81 -34.83 -11.70
N ARG A 385 25.71 -35.76 -10.74
CA ARG A 385 26.89 -36.24 -9.99
C ARG A 385 26.85 -37.72 -9.65
N THR A 386 28.03 -38.25 -9.31
CA THR A 386 28.25 -39.62 -8.86
C THR A 386 29.26 -39.60 -7.71
N GLY A 387 28.81 -39.93 -6.50
CA GLY A 387 29.57 -39.64 -5.28
C GLY A 387 29.94 -38.16 -5.18
N GLU A 388 31.20 -37.85 -4.87
CA GLU A 388 31.76 -36.50 -4.78
C GLU A 388 32.19 -35.91 -6.14
N LYS A 389 31.85 -36.55 -7.27
CA LYS A 389 32.25 -36.10 -8.61
C LYS A 389 31.07 -35.51 -9.36
N TYR A 390 31.19 -34.23 -9.69
CA TYR A 390 30.21 -33.43 -10.41
C TYR A 390 30.55 -33.36 -11.89
N LEU A 391 29.52 -33.44 -12.73
CA LEU A 391 29.64 -33.28 -14.17
C LEU A 391 30.06 -31.84 -14.52
N THR A 392 30.99 -31.70 -15.46
CA THR A 392 31.37 -30.44 -16.09
C THR A 392 31.28 -30.56 -17.61
N VAL A 393 30.83 -29.50 -18.27
CA VAL A 393 30.65 -29.49 -19.73
C VAL A 393 31.30 -28.24 -20.31
N ASN A 394 32.26 -28.45 -21.22
CA ASN A 394 32.92 -27.32 -21.89
C ASN A 394 32.12 -26.81 -23.11
N ASN A 395 32.59 -25.72 -23.73
CA ASN A 395 31.92 -25.09 -24.88
C ASN A 395 31.70 -26.04 -26.08
N SER A 396 32.56 -27.05 -26.26
CA SER A 396 32.42 -28.06 -27.32
C SER A 396 31.39 -29.15 -26.98
N GLY A 397 30.85 -29.17 -25.76
CA GLY A 397 29.95 -30.20 -25.24
C GLY A 397 30.66 -31.43 -24.69
N LYS A 398 32.00 -31.38 -24.53
CA LYS A 398 32.77 -32.47 -23.95
C LYS A 398 32.53 -32.54 -22.45
N ILE A 399 32.38 -33.75 -21.95
CA ILE A 399 32.15 -34.06 -20.54
C ILE A 399 33.49 -34.29 -19.82
N SER A 400 33.58 -33.79 -18.60
CA SER A 400 34.61 -34.11 -17.60
C SER A 400 33.98 -34.09 -16.20
N VAL A 401 34.75 -34.39 -15.16
CA VAL A 401 34.28 -34.32 -13.76
C VAL A 401 35.16 -33.45 -12.88
N THR A 402 34.57 -32.85 -11.86
CA THR A 402 35.23 -32.04 -10.83
C THR A 402 34.78 -32.51 -9.44
N SER A 403 35.64 -32.39 -8.44
CA SER A 403 35.24 -32.54 -7.02
C SER A 403 34.82 -31.22 -6.38
N ASN A 404 35.10 -30.09 -7.03
CA ASN A 404 34.60 -28.78 -6.61
C ASN A 404 33.23 -28.54 -7.24
N LYS A 405 32.18 -28.51 -6.40
CA LYS A 405 30.79 -28.25 -6.78
C LYS A 405 30.61 -26.93 -7.52
N ASP A 406 31.35 -25.89 -7.17
CA ASP A 406 31.22 -24.56 -7.79
C ASP A 406 31.66 -24.53 -9.27
N ASN A 407 32.45 -25.53 -9.68
CA ASN A 407 32.87 -25.70 -11.08
C ASN A 407 31.91 -26.61 -11.88
N ALA A 408 30.85 -27.14 -11.25
CA ALA A 408 29.92 -28.07 -11.87
C ALA A 408 29.04 -27.39 -12.91
N SER A 409 28.58 -28.16 -13.90
CA SER A 409 27.58 -27.71 -14.88
C SER A 409 26.19 -28.15 -14.46
N VAL A 410 25.21 -27.26 -14.64
CA VAL A 410 23.79 -27.52 -14.39
C VAL A 410 23.13 -28.12 -15.63
N VAL A 411 22.35 -29.19 -15.43
CA VAL A 411 21.61 -29.88 -16.49
C VAL A 411 20.12 -29.93 -16.18
N THR A 412 19.30 -30.06 -17.23
CA THR A 412 17.85 -30.20 -17.11
C THR A 412 17.40 -31.55 -17.62
N LYS A 413 16.59 -32.27 -16.84
CA LYS A 413 15.91 -33.50 -17.27
C LYS A 413 14.51 -33.17 -17.76
N LYS A 414 14.18 -33.57 -18.99
CA LYS A 414 12.82 -33.43 -19.55
C LYS A 414 11.94 -34.62 -19.18
N ASP A 415 10.62 -34.47 -19.29
CA ASP A 415 9.63 -35.52 -18.99
C ASP A 415 9.85 -36.79 -19.81
N ASN A 416 10.36 -36.65 -21.03
CA ASN A 416 10.73 -37.78 -21.89
C ASN A 416 12.08 -38.43 -21.54
N GLY A 417 12.67 -38.08 -20.39
CA GLY A 417 13.91 -38.65 -19.85
C GLY A 417 15.20 -38.09 -20.44
N ASN A 418 15.14 -37.20 -21.44
CA ASN A 418 16.34 -36.60 -22.03
C ASN A 418 16.98 -35.58 -21.08
N ILE A 419 18.32 -35.57 -21.06
CA ILE A 419 19.11 -34.63 -20.27
C ILE A 419 19.73 -33.57 -21.20
N LEU A 420 19.63 -32.30 -20.82
CA LEU A 420 20.14 -31.16 -21.58
C LEU A 420 21.13 -30.32 -20.77
N TYR A 421 22.12 -29.78 -21.47
CA TYR A 421 22.99 -28.69 -21.01
C TYR A 421 22.76 -27.50 -21.94
N GLY A 422 22.10 -26.45 -21.43
CA GLY A 422 21.54 -25.40 -22.27
C GLY A 422 20.58 -25.98 -23.31
N ASN A 423 20.87 -25.76 -24.60
CA ASN A 423 20.10 -26.31 -25.72
C ASN A 423 20.67 -27.62 -26.32
N LYS A 424 21.72 -28.19 -25.71
CA LYS A 424 22.40 -29.40 -26.20
C LYS A 424 21.89 -30.64 -25.49
N TYR A 425 21.65 -31.70 -26.23
CA TYR A 425 21.21 -33.00 -25.73
C TYR A 425 22.40 -33.87 -25.33
N LEU A 426 22.30 -34.56 -24.20
CA LEU A 426 23.18 -35.68 -23.87
C LEU A 426 22.99 -36.79 -24.91
N ARG A 427 24.06 -37.14 -25.63
CA ARG A 427 23.98 -38.04 -26.79
C ARG A 427 25.28 -38.79 -27.05
N LEU A 428 25.20 -39.85 -27.85
CA LEU A 428 26.37 -40.47 -28.44
C LEU A 428 26.79 -39.74 -29.73
N SER A 429 28.06 -39.32 -29.80
CA SER A 429 28.69 -38.80 -31.02
C SER A 429 29.05 -39.93 -31.98
N LYS A 430 28.55 -39.87 -33.23
CA LYS A 430 28.87 -40.89 -34.25
C LYS A 430 30.35 -40.90 -34.63
N SER A 431 30.95 -39.71 -34.79
CA SER A 431 32.33 -39.58 -35.26
C SER A 431 33.32 -39.93 -34.17
N LYS A 432 33.08 -39.46 -32.94
CA LYS A 432 34.00 -39.64 -31.81
C LYS A 432 33.77 -40.94 -31.04
N LYS A 433 32.58 -41.56 -31.15
CA LYS A 433 32.15 -42.69 -30.31
C LYS A 433 32.18 -42.38 -28.81
N GLU A 434 31.92 -41.13 -28.47
CA GLU A 434 31.92 -40.57 -27.12
C GLU A 434 30.54 -40.02 -26.78
N ILE A 435 30.16 -40.12 -25.51
CA ILE A 435 28.99 -39.45 -24.94
C ILE A 435 29.35 -37.99 -24.70
N ILE A 436 28.56 -37.09 -25.27
CA ILE A 436 28.76 -35.63 -25.24
C ILE A 436 27.41 -34.91 -25.16
N PHE A 437 27.44 -33.61 -24.89
CA PHE A 437 26.31 -32.72 -25.12
C PHE A 437 26.38 -32.11 -26.53
N GLY A 438 25.40 -32.39 -27.40
CA GLY A 438 25.36 -31.89 -28.78
C GLY A 438 24.01 -31.33 -29.21
N SER A 439 24.00 -30.46 -30.22
CA SER A 439 22.80 -29.71 -30.66
C SER A 439 21.73 -30.53 -31.41
N SER A 440 22.04 -31.77 -31.82
CA SER A 440 21.09 -32.64 -32.53
C SER A 440 20.53 -33.74 -31.62
N THR A 441 19.25 -34.03 -31.76
CA THR A 441 18.51 -35.09 -31.03
C THR A 441 18.83 -36.50 -31.50
N SER A 442 19.54 -36.66 -32.63
CA SER A 442 19.91 -37.98 -33.13
C SER A 442 20.83 -38.68 -32.13
N TYR A 443 20.47 -39.91 -31.72
CA TYR A 443 21.19 -40.67 -30.69
C TYR A 443 21.21 -39.98 -29.32
N ALA A 444 20.22 -39.12 -29.03
CA ALA A 444 19.96 -38.65 -27.68
C ALA A 444 19.81 -39.84 -26.72
N ILE A 445 20.27 -39.63 -25.50
CA ILE A 445 20.23 -40.60 -24.41
C ILE A 445 19.15 -40.16 -23.44
N SER A 446 18.16 -41.02 -23.24
CA SER A 446 17.27 -40.95 -22.09
C SER A 446 17.96 -41.60 -20.90
N ALA A 447 17.87 -40.96 -19.74
CA ALA A 447 18.38 -41.51 -18.50
C ALA A 447 17.36 -42.49 -17.90
N ASP A 448 17.64 -43.78 -18.02
CA ASP A 448 16.79 -44.84 -17.48
C ASP A 448 17.11 -45.05 -15.99
N ASN A 449 16.07 -44.95 -15.14
CA ASN A 449 16.23 -45.11 -13.70
C ASN A 449 16.65 -46.55 -13.37
N THR A 450 17.61 -46.69 -12.47
CA THR A 450 18.13 -47.99 -12.02
C THR A 450 17.25 -48.69 -10.99
N GLY A 451 16.22 -48.01 -10.48
CA GLY A 451 15.39 -48.47 -9.36
C GLY A 451 16.06 -48.31 -7.99
N SER A 452 17.29 -47.80 -7.92
CA SER A 452 17.94 -47.37 -6.67
C SER A 452 17.90 -45.85 -6.51
N ASN A 453 17.98 -45.42 -5.25
CA ASN A 453 18.05 -44.01 -4.89
C ASN A 453 19.30 -43.73 -4.05
N VAL A 454 19.84 -42.53 -4.19
CA VAL A 454 20.83 -41.98 -3.26
C VAL A 454 20.14 -41.05 -2.27
N VAL A 455 20.53 -41.15 -1.00
CA VAL A 455 20.03 -40.26 0.06
C VAL A 455 21.09 -39.22 0.37
N ILE A 456 20.72 -37.94 0.31
CA ILE A 456 21.54 -36.81 0.72
C ILE A 456 20.94 -36.23 2.00
N SER A 457 21.75 -36.17 3.06
CA SER A 457 21.39 -35.45 4.27
C SER A 457 21.73 -33.96 4.11
N TYR A 458 20.71 -33.12 4.22
CA TYR A 458 20.88 -31.67 4.38
C TYR A 458 20.79 -31.23 5.84
N GLY A 459 20.41 -32.13 6.74
CA GLY A 459 20.17 -31.81 8.14
C GLY A 459 21.43 -31.80 8.98
N ALA A 460 21.59 -30.74 9.77
CA ALA A 460 22.54 -30.64 10.86
C ALA A 460 21.89 -29.85 12.02
N PRO A 461 22.36 -30.04 13.28
CA PRO A 461 21.94 -29.22 14.39
C PRO A 461 22.22 -27.72 14.15
N TYR A 462 21.32 -26.85 14.61
CA TYR A 462 21.51 -25.40 14.55
C TYR A 462 20.72 -24.66 15.62
N THR A 463 21.04 -23.37 15.78
CA THR A 463 20.27 -22.43 16.60
C THR A 463 19.78 -21.28 15.74
N LEU A 464 18.47 -21.02 15.78
CA LEU A 464 17.85 -19.82 15.22
C LEU A 464 17.72 -18.76 16.32
N LYS A 465 18.29 -17.59 16.11
CA LYS A 465 18.16 -16.43 17.00
C LYS A 465 17.26 -15.38 16.35
N VAL A 466 16.21 -14.97 17.04
CA VAL A 466 15.29 -13.91 16.59
C VAL A 466 15.57 -12.65 17.40
N TYR A 467 15.70 -11.51 16.72
CA TYR A 467 16.02 -10.23 17.33
C TYR A 467 14.74 -9.43 17.66
N ASP A 468 14.85 -8.51 18.63
CA ASP A 468 13.78 -7.57 18.96
C ASP A 468 13.53 -6.54 17.84
N LYS A 469 12.53 -5.68 18.06
CA LYS A 469 12.21 -4.55 17.17
C LYS A 469 13.37 -3.60 16.89
N THR A 470 14.42 -3.57 17.73
CA THR A 470 15.60 -2.71 17.50
C THR A 470 16.68 -3.41 16.67
N GLY A 471 16.52 -4.71 16.38
CA GLY A 471 17.52 -5.52 15.68
C GLY A 471 18.80 -5.76 16.49
N THR A 472 18.82 -5.40 17.77
CA THR A 472 20.05 -5.41 18.60
C THR A 472 20.07 -6.56 19.59
N ASN A 473 18.95 -6.83 20.29
CA ASN A 473 18.91 -7.87 21.30
C ASN A 473 18.22 -9.14 20.78
N VAL A 474 18.77 -10.30 21.10
CA VAL A 474 18.12 -11.59 20.83
C VAL A 474 17.00 -11.80 21.84
N VAL A 475 15.76 -11.90 21.36
CA VAL A 475 14.57 -12.15 22.20
C VAL A 475 14.25 -13.63 22.32
N LYS A 476 14.67 -14.43 21.34
CA LYS A 476 14.44 -15.87 21.34
C LYS A 476 15.58 -16.61 20.67
N GLU A 477 16.05 -17.66 21.33
CA GLU A 477 16.82 -18.72 20.70
C GLU A 477 15.95 -19.98 20.59
N ILE A 478 15.97 -20.60 19.41
CA ILE A 478 15.34 -21.90 19.14
C ILE A 478 16.45 -22.86 18.73
N LYS A 479 16.65 -23.91 19.51
CA LYS A 479 17.65 -24.96 19.24
C LYS A 479 16.97 -26.14 18.55
N ILE A 480 17.50 -26.53 17.40
CA ILE A 480 17.05 -27.67 16.61
C ILE A 480 18.22 -28.67 16.61
N ASN A 481 18.11 -29.73 17.40
CA ASN A 481 19.23 -30.65 17.65
C ASN A 481 19.09 -31.97 16.89
N ASN A 482 17.86 -32.44 16.66
CA ASN A 482 17.57 -33.76 16.12
C ASN A 482 16.58 -33.70 14.95
N ALA A 483 16.53 -34.77 14.14
CA ALA A 483 15.69 -34.86 12.94
C ALA A 483 14.18 -34.67 13.16
N ALA A 484 13.68 -34.91 14.38
CA ALA A 484 12.28 -34.72 14.74
C ALA A 484 11.98 -33.32 15.32
N ASP A 485 13.01 -32.50 15.56
CA ASP A 485 12.86 -31.20 16.20
C ASP A 485 12.29 -30.18 15.23
N ALA A 486 11.30 -29.43 15.70
CA ALA A 486 10.74 -28.25 15.07
C ALA A 486 10.41 -27.21 16.14
N GLY A 487 10.43 -25.94 15.75
CA GLY A 487 10.14 -24.83 16.63
C GLY A 487 9.46 -23.69 15.91
N SER A 488 8.76 -22.87 16.68
CA SER A 488 8.20 -21.62 16.19
C SER A 488 8.27 -20.53 17.25
N TYR A 489 8.31 -19.29 16.79
CA TYR A 489 8.24 -18.12 17.66
C TYR A 489 7.51 -16.99 16.93
N LYS A 490 6.54 -16.38 17.61
CA LYS A 490 5.82 -15.22 17.12
C LYS A 490 6.38 -13.97 17.78
N LEU A 491 6.95 -13.09 16.97
CA LEU A 491 7.38 -11.75 17.32
C LEU A 491 6.23 -10.79 17.04
N GLU A 492 5.76 -10.09 18.07
CA GLU A 492 4.59 -9.18 18.00
C GLU A 492 4.98 -7.76 18.39
N SER A 493 4.03 -6.83 18.24
CA SER A 493 4.19 -5.41 18.63
C SER A 493 5.35 -4.72 17.89
N LEU A 494 5.50 -5.04 16.61
CA LEU A 494 6.50 -4.42 15.74
C LEU A 494 5.97 -3.14 15.09
N ASN A 495 6.90 -2.32 14.65
CA ASN A 495 6.66 -1.17 13.80
C ASN A 495 7.94 -0.92 12.99
N ASN A 496 8.21 -1.87 12.12
CA ASN A 496 9.52 -2.07 11.52
C ASN A 496 9.45 -2.05 10.00
N ASP A 497 10.54 -1.65 9.37
CA ASP A 497 10.83 -1.87 7.95
C ASP A 497 11.17 -3.35 7.64
N ALA A 498 11.88 -3.98 8.57
CA ALA A 498 12.40 -5.33 8.43
C ALA A 498 12.38 -6.11 9.76
N VAL A 499 12.48 -7.44 9.66
CA VAL A 499 12.78 -8.33 10.80
C VAL A 499 14.14 -8.96 10.62
N LYS A 500 14.88 -9.11 11.74
CA LYS A 500 16.24 -9.67 11.77
C LYS A 500 16.28 -10.99 12.52
N PHE A 501 16.98 -11.96 11.96
CA PHE A 501 17.24 -13.26 12.59
C PHE A 501 18.58 -13.83 12.15
N GLU A 502 19.11 -14.80 12.89
CA GLU A 502 20.43 -15.37 12.65
C GLU A 502 20.39 -16.88 12.80
N VAL A 503 21.10 -17.59 11.92
CA VAL A 503 21.31 -19.04 11.99
C VAL A 503 22.76 -19.29 12.38
N THR A 504 22.97 -20.12 13.40
CA THR A 504 24.31 -20.48 13.90
C THR A 504 24.43 -21.95 14.20
N GLY A 505 25.67 -22.47 14.18
CA GLY A 505 25.99 -23.83 14.62
C GLY A 505 25.79 -24.93 13.57
N LEU A 506 25.39 -24.59 12.33
CA LEU A 506 25.35 -25.58 11.25
C LEU A 506 26.76 -26.07 10.93
N ALA A 507 26.94 -27.40 10.91
CA ALA A 507 28.18 -28.06 10.56
C ALA A 507 28.02 -28.80 9.23
N GLY A 508 28.99 -28.64 8.32
CA GLY A 508 29.00 -29.26 6.99
C GLY A 508 28.63 -28.29 5.88
N ALA A 509 29.31 -28.40 4.73
CA ALA A 509 29.21 -27.45 3.63
C ALA A 509 27.85 -27.47 2.91
N ASP A 510 27.13 -28.60 2.94
CA ASP A 510 25.80 -28.75 2.34
C ASP A 510 24.66 -28.71 3.39
N ALA A 511 24.97 -28.48 4.67
CA ALA A 511 23.97 -28.45 5.73
C ALA A 511 23.11 -27.17 5.67
N LYS A 512 21.84 -27.30 6.02
CA LYS A 512 20.85 -26.21 5.91
C LYS A 512 19.93 -26.16 7.13
N ALA A 513 19.60 -24.95 7.56
CA ALA A 513 18.47 -24.69 8.45
C ALA A 513 17.20 -24.56 7.61
N ALA A 514 16.15 -25.34 7.94
CA ALA A 514 14.85 -25.22 7.31
C ALA A 514 14.06 -24.10 7.99
N VAL A 515 13.84 -22.97 7.30
CA VAL A 515 13.16 -21.80 7.87
C VAL A 515 12.05 -21.31 6.94
N SER A 516 10.92 -20.90 7.52
CA SER A 516 9.91 -20.08 6.86
C SER A 516 9.42 -19.01 7.83
N VAL A 517 8.95 -17.89 7.30
CA VAL A 517 8.48 -16.77 8.13
C VAL A 517 7.14 -16.29 7.61
N ASP A 518 6.15 -16.17 8.50
CA ASP A 518 4.89 -15.49 8.17
C ASP A 518 5.02 -14.04 8.62
N VAL A 519 4.96 -13.07 7.71
CA VAL A 519 5.14 -11.65 8.03
C VAL A 519 3.79 -10.94 7.95
N THR A 520 3.34 -10.39 9.08
CA THR A 520 2.11 -9.58 9.17
C THR A 520 2.45 -8.12 8.98
N MET A 521 1.81 -7.49 8.01
CA MET A 521 2.02 -6.10 7.60
C MET A 521 0.76 -5.25 7.72
N GLN A 522 0.98 -3.95 7.88
CA GLN A 522 -0.03 -2.90 7.78
C GLN A 522 0.41 -1.83 6.79
N ALA A 523 -0.54 -1.13 6.17
CA ALA A 523 -0.22 0.06 5.39
C ALA A 523 0.25 1.19 6.31
N LEU A 524 1.23 1.97 5.86
CA LEU A 524 1.53 3.28 6.42
C LEU A 524 0.39 4.23 6.04
N ASP A 525 -0.02 5.03 7.01
CA ASP A 525 -1.23 5.82 6.96
C ASP A 525 -0.89 7.27 7.27
N PRO A 526 -0.49 8.10 6.28
CA PRO A 526 -0.12 9.50 6.52
C PRO A 526 -1.33 10.41 6.79
N PHE A 527 -2.53 9.85 6.87
CA PHE A 527 -3.76 10.61 6.85
C PHE A 527 -4.24 11.00 8.25
N ILE A 528 -4.92 12.14 8.32
CA ILE A 528 -5.27 12.80 9.58
C ILE A 528 -6.78 12.86 9.78
N HIS A 529 -7.17 12.91 11.05
CA HIS A 529 -8.55 13.12 11.45
C HIS A 529 -8.83 14.58 11.79
N SER A 530 -7.96 15.23 12.57
CA SER A 530 -8.16 16.60 12.99
C SER A 530 -6.85 17.36 13.18
N ILE A 531 -6.99 18.68 13.28
CA ILE A 531 -5.91 19.64 13.45
C ILE A 531 -6.45 20.88 14.16
N ASP A 532 -5.63 21.49 15.00
CA ASP A 532 -5.88 22.82 15.53
C ASP A 532 -5.26 23.89 14.63
N ILE A 533 -6.08 24.83 14.19
CA ILE A 533 -5.61 26.06 13.54
C ILE A 533 -5.64 27.16 14.59
N VAL A 534 -4.47 27.74 14.85
CA VAL A 534 -4.28 28.77 15.87
C VAL A 534 -3.98 30.09 15.19
N CYS A 535 -4.83 31.07 15.46
CA CYS A 535 -4.69 32.45 15.04
C CYS A 535 -4.03 33.24 16.18
N HIS A 536 -2.93 33.91 15.89
CA HIS A 536 -2.17 34.74 16.83
C HIS A 536 -2.38 36.22 16.49
N ASP A 537 -2.48 37.05 17.52
CA ASP A 537 -2.46 38.49 17.36
C ASP A 537 -1.09 38.99 16.86
N TRP A 538 -0.99 40.28 16.53
CA TRP A 538 0.24 40.87 16.00
C TRP A 538 1.41 40.83 16.98
N GLN A 539 1.16 40.63 18.28
CA GLN A 539 2.19 40.53 19.32
C GLN A 539 2.61 39.08 19.60
N ASP A 540 1.95 38.09 18.98
CA ASP A 540 2.03 36.66 19.32
C ASP A 540 1.70 36.38 20.81
N VAL A 541 0.86 37.21 21.45
CA VAL A 541 0.44 37.07 22.86
C VAL A 541 -0.96 36.46 22.94
N GLY A 542 -1.92 37.08 22.26
CA GLY A 542 -3.30 36.59 22.16
C GLY A 542 -3.40 35.45 21.16
N LYS A 543 -4.07 34.36 21.55
CA LYS A 543 -4.27 33.17 20.70
C LYS A 543 -5.74 32.77 20.66
N MET A 544 -6.21 32.44 19.46
CA MET A 544 -7.52 31.83 19.23
C MET A 544 -7.34 30.52 18.48
N THR A 545 -7.82 29.43 19.06
CA THR A 545 -7.69 28.09 18.48
C THR A 545 -9.05 27.57 18.02
N GLN A 546 -9.08 26.97 16.83
CA GLN A 546 -10.22 26.19 16.34
C GLN A 546 -9.75 24.83 15.84
N THR A 547 -10.38 23.77 16.34
CA THR A 547 -10.14 22.41 15.87
C THR A 547 -10.97 22.14 14.62
N PHE A 548 -10.33 21.65 13.57
CA PHE A 548 -10.95 21.25 12.33
C PHE A 548 -10.74 19.76 12.07
N THR A 549 -11.77 19.12 11.52
CA THR A 549 -11.65 17.76 10.99
C THR A 549 -11.24 17.81 9.53
N ALA A 550 -10.38 16.87 9.12
CA ALA A 550 -10.09 16.63 7.72
C ALA A 550 -11.17 15.74 7.09
N ASN A 551 -11.55 16.07 5.86
CA ASN A 551 -12.49 15.30 5.05
C ASN A 551 -12.09 15.48 3.58
N ASP A 552 -11.99 14.37 2.82
CA ASP A 552 -11.75 14.40 1.37
C ASP A 552 -10.50 15.23 1.02
N PHE A 553 -9.41 15.03 1.77
CA PHE A 553 -8.15 15.77 1.64
C PHE A 553 -8.27 17.29 1.75
N SER A 554 -9.27 17.76 2.47
CA SER A 554 -9.48 19.18 2.77
C SER A 554 -9.70 19.43 4.26
N VAL A 555 -9.24 20.58 4.75
CA VAL A 555 -9.58 21.07 6.08
C VAL A 555 -11.01 21.60 6.03
N ARG A 556 -11.90 21.04 6.86
CA ARG A 556 -13.32 21.44 6.95
C ARG A 556 -14.13 21.30 5.64
N GLY A 557 -13.73 20.43 4.71
CA GLY A 557 -14.51 20.18 3.49
C GLY A 557 -14.36 21.25 2.40
N GLY A 558 -13.37 22.15 2.51
CA GLY A 558 -13.11 23.22 1.53
C GLY A 558 -12.98 24.60 2.17
N LYS A 559 -13.55 25.63 1.53
CA LYS A 559 -13.47 27.01 2.02
C LYS A 559 -14.13 27.17 3.38
N PHE A 560 -13.41 27.75 4.33
CA PHE A 560 -13.94 28.07 5.64
C PHE A 560 -13.56 29.44 6.16
N ILE A 561 -14.38 29.94 7.07
CA ILE A 561 -14.19 31.24 7.70
C ILE A 561 -13.67 31.05 9.12
N PHE A 562 -12.57 31.74 9.43
CA PHE A 562 -12.03 31.91 10.76
C PHE A 562 -12.46 33.27 11.30
N TYR A 563 -13.24 33.28 12.39
CA TYR A 563 -13.75 34.50 13.00
C TYR A 563 -12.84 34.97 14.13
N VAL A 564 -12.47 36.26 14.12
CA VAL A 564 -11.77 36.93 15.23
C VAL A 564 -12.54 38.17 15.69
N PRO A 565 -12.48 38.51 16.99
CA PRO A 565 -13.00 39.78 17.50
C PRO A 565 -12.31 40.98 16.86
N LYS A 566 -13.06 42.08 16.69
CA LYS A 566 -12.54 43.37 16.19
C LYS A 566 -11.30 43.87 16.94
N ASP A 567 -11.24 43.63 18.24
CA ASP A 567 -10.14 44.13 19.07
C ASP A 567 -9.01 43.11 19.26
N PHE A 568 -9.01 42.00 18.49
CA PHE A 568 -8.07 40.88 18.71
C PHE A 568 -6.63 41.20 18.31
N SER A 569 -6.42 41.86 17.16
CA SER A 569 -5.08 42.16 16.64
C SER A 569 -5.01 43.63 16.22
N ILE A 570 -5.06 44.53 17.21
CA ILE A 570 -5.05 45.98 17.01
C ILE A 570 -3.71 46.58 17.45
N LYS A 571 -3.14 47.44 16.60
CA LYS A 571 -2.04 48.34 16.95
C LYS A 571 -2.42 49.76 16.56
N GLU A 572 -2.37 50.68 17.52
CA GLU A 572 -2.67 52.11 17.29
C GLU A 572 -4.05 52.36 16.65
N GLY A 573 -5.05 51.53 16.98
CA GLY A 573 -6.42 51.64 16.44
C GLY A 573 -6.60 51.04 15.03
N GLU A 574 -5.54 50.49 14.43
CA GLU A 574 -5.61 49.79 13.15
C GLU A 574 -5.52 48.28 13.33
N GLN A 575 -6.37 47.58 12.57
CA GLN A 575 -6.30 46.12 12.46
C GLN A 575 -5.01 45.69 11.78
N GLN A 576 -4.28 44.83 12.48
CA GLN A 576 -3.06 44.21 12.01
C GLN A 576 -3.33 42.82 11.44
N GLU A 577 -2.34 42.29 10.73
CA GLU A 577 -2.37 40.90 10.27
C GLU A 577 -2.36 39.94 11.46
N CYS A 578 -3.06 38.83 11.30
CA CYS A 578 -3.04 37.72 12.24
C CYS A 578 -2.22 36.58 11.65
N LYS A 579 -1.30 36.04 12.44
CA LYS A 579 -0.46 34.91 12.06
C LYS A 579 -1.19 33.60 12.35
N PHE A 580 -1.00 32.59 11.50
CA PHE A 580 -1.59 31.27 11.70
C PHE A 580 -0.53 30.19 11.92
N THR A 581 -0.75 29.33 12.91
CA THR A 581 0.01 28.09 13.12
C THR A 581 -0.91 26.87 13.10
N PHE A 582 -0.28 25.72 12.90
CA PHE A 582 -0.93 24.43 12.71
C PHE A 582 -0.47 23.49 13.81
N GLU A 583 -1.35 23.13 14.72
CA GLU A 583 -1.00 22.48 15.97
C GLU A 583 -1.85 21.24 16.20
N ASN A 584 -1.43 20.39 17.14
CA ASN A 584 -2.17 19.21 17.59
C ASN A 584 -2.71 18.37 16.43
N LEU A 585 -1.84 18.09 15.44
CA LEU A 585 -2.15 17.11 14.40
C LEU A 585 -2.70 15.86 15.06
N TYR A 586 -3.79 15.30 14.59
CA TYR A 586 -4.29 14.06 15.17
C TYR A 586 -4.74 13.11 14.08
N SER A 587 -4.25 11.87 14.14
CA SER A 587 -4.76 10.77 13.35
C SER A 587 -5.52 9.80 14.24
N ARG A 588 -6.63 9.25 13.72
CA ARG A 588 -7.38 8.16 14.39
C ARG A 588 -6.53 6.89 14.55
N TYR A 589 -5.39 6.80 13.84
CA TYR A 589 -4.46 5.68 13.82
C TYR A 589 -3.08 6.04 14.40
N GLY A 590 -3.01 7.19 15.08
CA GLY A 590 -1.92 7.50 16.01
C GLY A 590 -1.75 6.39 17.03
N ASP A 591 -0.51 6.09 17.41
CA ASP A 591 -0.26 5.19 18.53
C ASP A 591 -0.76 5.79 19.85
N LYS A 592 -0.85 4.98 20.92
CA LYS A 592 -1.42 5.33 22.26
C LYS A 592 -0.72 6.47 23.00
N THR A 593 0.18 7.13 22.31
CA THR A 593 1.13 8.16 22.69
C THR A 593 0.64 9.56 22.33
N TYR A 594 -0.47 9.65 21.60
CA TYR A 594 -1.12 10.90 21.25
C TYR A 594 -1.83 11.54 22.45
N TYR A 595 -1.82 12.87 22.53
CA TYR A 595 -2.63 13.60 23.49
C TYR A 595 -4.10 13.64 23.03
N THR A 596 -4.95 12.88 23.69
CA THR A 596 -6.41 12.81 23.46
C THR A 596 -7.19 13.83 24.30
N GLY A 597 -6.51 14.76 24.98
CA GLY A 597 -7.13 15.73 25.87
C GLY A 597 -7.21 15.29 27.34
N THR A 598 -6.57 14.18 27.73
CA THR A 598 -6.44 13.76 29.13
C THR A 598 -4.98 13.73 29.61
N PRO A 599 -4.67 14.11 30.87
CA PRO A 599 -3.29 14.14 31.39
C PRO A 599 -2.58 12.77 31.51
N LYS A 600 -3.18 11.67 31.05
CA LYS A 600 -2.64 10.30 31.20
C LYS A 600 -1.75 9.85 30.05
N GLU A 601 -1.57 10.67 29.02
CA GLU A 601 -0.78 10.32 27.82
C GLU A 601 0.48 11.18 27.79
N THR A 602 1.48 10.80 28.59
CA THR A 602 2.70 11.61 28.80
C THR A 602 3.96 11.06 28.12
N ASP A 603 3.90 9.87 27.51
CA ASP A 603 5.09 9.15 27.02
C ASP A 603 5.09 9.03 25.48
N GLY A 604 4.81 10.15 24.82
CA GLY A 604 4.32 10.13 23.44
C GLY A 604 5.39 10.01 22.34
N ASN A 605 5.36 8.96 21.51
CA ASN A 605 6.31 8.67 20.42
C ASN A 605 5.62 8.55 19.04
N SER A 606 4.93 9.62 18.64
CA SER A 606 4.13 9.65 17.39
C SER A 606 4.93 9.22 16.16
N ARG A 607 4.34 8.34 15.34
CA ARG A 607 4.79 8.04 13.97
C ARG A 607 4.42 9.13 12.98
N TYR A 608 3.45 9.95 13.34
CA TYR A 608 2.89 10.99 12.49
C TYR A 608 3.67 12.27 12.63
N VAL A 609 3.95 12.88 11.48
CA VAL A 609 4.81 14.06 11.37
C VAL A 609 4.12 15.09 10.50
N PHE A 610 4.01 16.33 10.98
CA PHE A 610 3.86 17.48 10.09
C PHE A 610 5.18 17.73 9.38
N ILE A 611 5.14 17.85 8.06
CA ILE A 611 6.29 18.35 7.31
C ILE A 611 6.53 19.81 7.74
N GLU A 612 7.80 20.19 7.91
CA GLU A 612 8.23 21.46 8.53
C GLU A 612 7.98 21.62 10.04
N SER A 613 7.61 20.54 10.72
CA SER A 613 7.68 20.49 12.19
C SER A 613 9.13 20.61 12.70
N PRO A 614 9.35 20.98 13.98
CA PRO A 614 10.70 20.98 14.55
C PRO A 614 11.47 19.67 14.33
N TYR A 615 10.80 18.53 14.44
CA TYR A 615 11.37 17.21 14.12
C TYR A 615 11.73 17.09 12.64
N ASP A 616 10.81 17.40 11.73
CA ASP A 616 11.04 17.27 10.28
C ASP A 616 12.13 18.22 9.74
N LYS A 617 12.32 19.37 10.39
CA LYS A 617 13.42 20.30 10.09
C LYS A 617 14.79 19.75 10.50
N ALA A 618 14.85 18.98 11.59
CA ALA A 618 16.07 18.32 12.04
C ALA A 618 16.30 16.96 11.38
N PHE A 619 15.28 16.42 10.70
CA PHE A 619 15.30 15.09 10.09
C PHE A 619 16.32 14.98 8.95
N LYS A 620 17.19 13.97 9.05
CA LYS A 620 18.24 13.66 8.04
C LYS A 620 18.02 12.34 7.31
N GLY A 621 17.01 11.58 7.70
CA GLY A 621 16.67 10.29 7.15
C GLY A 621 16.38 9.24 8.22
N LEU A 622 15.63 8.20 7.87
CA LEU A 622 15.22 7.11 8.78
C LEU A 622 16.38 6.21 9.22
N TYR A 623 17.45 6.15 8.41
CA TYR A 623 18.64 5.33 8.66
C TYR A 623 19.85 6.16 9.11
N ASP A 624 19.67 7.45 9.38
CA ASP A 624 20.75 8.30 9.90
C ASP A 624 21.03 7.94 11.37
N ALA A 625 22.29 7.99 11.79
CA ALA A 625 22.69 7.65 13.16
C ALA A 625 22.07 8.57 14.23
N SER A 626 21.59 9.76 13.85
CA SER A 626 20.87 10.69 14.72
C SER A 626 19.35 10.47 14.77
N TYR A 627 18.81 9.51 14.00
CA TYR A 627 17.39 9.17 14.04
C TYR A 627 16.99 8.68 15.43
N ASP A 628 16.00 9.34 16.03
CA ASP A 628 15.45 8.97 17.33
C ASP A 628 14.06 8.34 17.16
N PRO A 629 13.91 7.01 17.34
CA PRO A 629 12.62 6.33 17.28
C PRO A 629 11.67 6.74 18.42
N ASN A 630 12.17 7.48 19.42
CA ASN A 630 11.42 7.97 20.56
C ASN A 630 11.40 9.51 20.64
N ALA A 631 11.60 10.18 19.50
CA ALA A 631 11.51 11.63 19.44
C ALA A 631 10.18 12.13 20.02
N ASP A 632 10.25 13.20 20.82
CA ASP A 632 9.08 13.79 21.48
C ASP A 632 8.01 14.16 20.46
N TYR A 633 6.82 13.56 20.59
CA TYR A 633 5.72 13.79 19.66
C TYR A 633 5.36 15.28 19.50
N ARG A 634 5.56 16.12 20.54
CA ARG A 634 5.28 17.56 20.49
C ARG A 634 6.10 18.27 19.42
N GLN A 635 7.28 17.73 19.09
CA GLN A 635 8.12 18.24 18.01
C GLN A 635 7.66 17.80 16.62
N LYS A 636 6.73 16.84 16.54
CA LYS A 636 6.21 16.29 15.27
C LYS A 636 4.85 16.87 14.88
N VAL A 637 4.02 17.25 15.86
CA VAL A 637 2.59 17.56 15.65
C VAL A 637 2.26 19.06 15.55
N GLN A 638 3.28 19.89 15.34
CA GLN A 638 3.14 21.33 15.11
C GLN A 638 3.96 21.77 13.90
N ALA A 639 3.36 22.62 13.06
CA ALA A 639 4.04 23.36 12.00
C ALA A 639 3.71 24.85 12.06
N LEU A 640 4.73 25.68 11.82
CA LEU A 640 4.60 27.15 11.78
C LEU A 640 4.36 27.67 10.35
N VAL A 641 4.47 26.78 9.36
CA VAL A 641 4.42 27.10 7.94
C VAL A 641 3.52 26.11 7.23
N SER A 642 3.03 26.52 6.06
CA SER A 642 2.24 25.68 5.16
C SER A 642 2.76 25.81 3.73
N GLY A 643 2.50 24.80 2.91
CA GLY A 643 2.81 24.81 1.50
C GLY A 643 1.96 25.82 0.72
N THR A 644 2.55 26.48 -0.27
CA THR A 644 1.88 27.45 -1.16
C THR A 644 1.20 26.82 -2.37
N LYS A 645 1.47 25.54 -2.65
CA LYS A 645 0.94 24.80 -3.80
C LYS A 645 0.54 23.36 -3.49
N ALA A 646 -0.42 22.84 -4.24
CA ALA A 646 -0.74 21.42 -4.28
C ALA A 646 0.46 20.63 -4.81
N PHE A 647 0.78 19.50 -4.19
CA PHE A 647 1.72 18.55 -4.76
C PHE A 647 1.01 17.60 -5.74
N ARG A 648 1.74 17.12 -6.74
CA ARG A 648 1.23 16.19 -7.73
C ARG A 648 1.74 14.79 -7.41
N PHE A 649 0.87 13.91 -6.92
CA PHE A 649 1.25 12.53 -6.54
C PHE A 649 1.18 11.52 -7.67
N ASN A 650 0.51 11.83 -8.78
CA ASN A 650 0.48 10.98 -9.96
C ASN A 650 0.22 11.79 -11.23
N ASN A 651 0.37 11.13 -12.38
CA ASN A 651 0.20 11.76 -13.69
C ASN A 651 -1.13 11.46 -14.39
N ALA A 652 -2.18 11.03 -13.67
CA ALA A 652 -3.45 10.66 -14.30
C ALA A 652 -4.11 11.81 -15.09
N ASP A 653 -3.84 13.06 -14.72
CA ASP A 653 -4.25 14.26 -15.43
C ASP A 653 -3.70 14.35 -16.87
N GLU A 654 -2.54 13.74 -17.12
CA GLU A 654 -1.93 13.64 -18.45
C GLU A 654 -2.43 12.43 -19.26
N LEU A 655 -3.26 11.55 -18.68
CA LEU A 655 -3.63 10.27 -19.29
C LEU A 655 -5.09 10.21 -19.73
N SER A 656 -5.76 11.36 -19.71
CA SER A 656 -7.14 11.50 -20.19
C SER A 656 -7.27 11.06 -21.65
N ASN A 657 -8.42 10.49 -21.99
CA ASN A 657 -8.72 10.04 -23.34
C ASN A 657 -8.78 11.17 -24.39
N THR A 658 -8.96 12.41 -23.95
CA THR A 658 -8.90 13.60 -24.82
C THR A 658 -7.48 14.11 -25.05
N ASN A 659 -6.46 13.47 -24.48
CA ASN A 659 -5.07 13.81 -24.77
C ASN A 659 -4.76 13.51 -26.25
N LEU A 660 -4.19 14.50 -26.95
CA LEU A 660 -3.83 14.43 -28.37
C LEU A 660 -2.36 14.00 -28.59
N SER A 661 -1.63 13.67 -27.53
CA SER A 661 -0.24 13.23 -27.62
C SER A 661 -0.12 11.96 -28.46
N THR A 662 0.93 11.89 -29.28
CA THR A 662 1.30 10.69 -30.03
C THR A 662 2.29 9.80 -29.29
N THR A 663 2.79 10.24 -28.14
CA THR A 663 3.79 9.52 -27.36
C THR A 663 3.15 8.43 -26.51
N THR A 664 3.82 7.27 -26.39
CA THR A 664 3.49 6.30 -25.33
C THR A 664 3.86 6.89 -23.97
N LYS A 665 2.96 6.82 -23.00
CA LYS A 665 3.19 7.14 -21.59
C LYS A 665 2.75 5.97 -20.70
N TYR A 666 3.08 6.07 -19.43
CA TYR A 666 2.73 5.10 -18.40
C TYR A 666 2.13 5.84 -17.21
N PHE A 667 1.26 5.15 -16.46
CA PHE A 667 0.82 5.67 -15.17
C PHE A 667 1.97 5.60 -14.17
N THR A 668 2.22 6.71 -13.50
CA THR A 668 3.33 6.87 -12.55
C THR A 668 2.84 7.60 -11.32
N GLU A 669 3.39 7.22 -10.17
CA GLU A 669 3.18 7.90 -8.90
C GLU A 669 4.50 8.58 -8.48
N PHE A 670 4.41 9.75 -7.88
CA PHE A 670 5.55 10.59 -7.51
C PHE A 670 5.66 10.65 -5.98
N PRO A 671 6.75 10.14 -5.38
CA PRO A 671 6.97 10.27 -3.95
C PRO A 671 7.17 11.74 -3.60
N PHE A 672 6.61 12.17 -2.47
CA PHE A 672 6.84 13.53 -1.99
C PHE A 672 8.28 13.68 -1.47
N THR A 673 8.97 14.71 -1.93
CA THR A 673 10.21 15.21 -1.31
C THR A 673 10.16 16.74 -1.23
N LYS A 674 10.83 17.32 -0.23
CA LYS A 674 10.93 18.79 -0.11
C LYS A 674 11.64 19.41 -1.31
N ASP A 675 12.60 18.69 -1.89
CA ASP A 675 13.32 19.11 -3.08
C ASP A 675 12.42 19.13 -4.32
N ASP A 676 11.62 18.09 -4.56
CA ASP A 676 10.69 18.07 -5.69
C ASP A 676 9.56 19.08 -5.53
N TYR A 677 9.10 19.29 -4.28
CA TYR A 677 8.13 20.34 -3.99
C TYR A 677 8.66 21.72 -4.38
N LYS A 678 9.92 22.02 -4.06
CA LYS A 678 10.56 23.28 -4.42
C LYS A 678 10.92 23.38 -5.91
N ASN A 679 11.53 22.34 -6.47
CA ASN A 679 12.18 22.40 -7.78
C ASN A 679 11.25 22.02 -8.94
N ILE A 680 10.30 21.11 -8.71
CA ILE A 680 9.37 20.63 -9.75
C ILE A 680 8.00 21.31 -9.59
N THR A 681 7.45 21.34 -8.37
CA THR A 681 6.14 21.95 -8.13
C THR A 681 6.24 23.49 -8.05
N HIS A 682 7.45 24.02 -7.82
CA HIS A 682 7.69 25.44 -7.52
C HIS A 682 6.82 25.91 -6.34
N GLY A 683 6.63 25.04 -5.35
CA GLY A 683 5.97 25.31 -4.08
C GLY A 683 6.98 25.72 -3.02
N GLU A 684 6.50 26.42 -2.00
CA GLU A 684 7.32 26.91 -0.89
C GLU A 684 6.56 26.68 0.42
N PHE A 685 7.29 26.40 1.50
CA PHE A 685 6.73 26.42 2.85
C PHE A 685 6.90 27.81 3.44
N LYS A 686 5.78 28.47 3.75
CA LYS A 686 5.76 29.84 4.27
C LYS A 686 4.78 29.99 5.43
N GLU A 687 5.06 30.98 6.26
CA GLU A 687 4.09 31.45 7.26
C GLU A 687 2.83 31.95 6.55
N LEU A 688 1.68 31.78 7.21
CA LEU A 688 0.39 32.29 6.78
C LEU A 688 0.02 33.46 7.68
N SER A 689 -0.16 34.63 7.08
CA SER A 689 -0.66 35.83 7.76
C SER A 689 -1.80 36.42 6.96
N LEU A 690 -2.92 36.72 7.61
CA LEU A 690 -4.09 37.31 6.95
C LEU A 690 -4.49 38.61 7.66
N LYS A 691 -4.82 39.63 6.88
CA LYS A 691 -5.51 40.84 7.35
C LYS A 691 -7.03 40.62 7.29
N GLU A 692 -7.79 41.57 7.83
CA GLU A 692 -9.25 41.62 7.71
C GLU A 692 -9.73 41.32 6.28
N ASN A 693 -10.70 40.41 6.16
CA ASN A 693 -11.27 39.92 4.90
C ASN A 693 -10.28 39.20 3.95
N GLY A 694 -9.03 39.01 4.38
CA GLY A 694 -8.02 38.25 3.68
C GLY A 694 -8.42 36.79 3.53
N ASN A 695 -8.08 36.20 2.39
CA ASN A 695 -8.23 34.78 2.14
C ASN A 695 -6.99 34.24 1.45
N GLU A 696 -6.69 32.97 1.71
CA GLU A 696 -5.63 32.27 1.02
C GLU A 696 -5.86 30.76 1.00
N VAL A 697 -5.41 30.11 -0.07
CA VAL A 697 -5.37 28.65 -0.18
C VAL A 697 -3.97 28.17 0.16
N ARG A 698 -3.87 27.25 1.12
CA ARG A 698 -2.63 26.66 1.62
C ARG A 698 -2.74 25.14 1.67
N TYR A 699 -1.59 24.48 1.81
CA TYR A 699 -1.49 23.02 1.79
C TYR A 699 -0.70 22.52 2.99
N LEU A 700 -1.32 21.66 3.79
CA LEU A 700 -0.70 21.05 4.98
C LEU A 700 -0.21 19.65 4.63
N PHE A 701 1.07 19.38 4.85
CA PHE A 701 1.70 18.11 4.47
C PHE A 701 1.99 17.26 5.70
N THR A 702 1.67 15.98 5.60
CA THR A 702 1.78 15.02 6.71
C THR A 702 2.48 13.76 6.24
N ALA A 703 3.11 13.05 7.18
CA ALA A 703 3.74 11.77 6.92
C ALA A 703 3.45 10.75 8.04
N ASP A 704 3.49 9.47 7.68
CA ASP A 704 3.60 8.33 8.58
C ASP A 704 4.85 7.53 8.21
N GLU A 705 5.56 7.06 9.23
CA GLU A 705 6.87 6.41 9.10
C GLU A 705 6.97 5.18 10.00
N THR A 706 7.77 4.20 9.54
CA THR A 706 8.25 3.12 10.40
C THR A 706 9.08 3.70 11.54
N ARG A 707 8.94 3.10 12.72
CA ARG A 707 9.63 3.56 13.94
C ARG A 707 10.98 2.91 14.13
N TYR A 708 11.12 1.64 13.79
CA TYR A 708 12.41 0.96 13.88
C TYR A 708 12.86 0.59 12.47
N ASN A 709 13.97 1.18 12.04
CA ASN A 709 14.51 1.07 10.70
C ASN A 709 15.81 0.27 10.78
N ILE A 710 15.67 -1.06 10.76
CA ILE A 710 16.75 -2.01 11.03
C ILE A 710 17.34 -2.63 9.76
N SER A 711 16.74 -2.35 8.60
CA SER A 711 17.27 -2.80 7.32
C SER A 711 18.65 -2.19 7.06
N PRO A 712 19.66 -2.99 6.65
CA PRO A 712 20.90 -2.46 6.11
C PRO A 712 20.76 -1.94 4.67
N ALA A 713 19.64 -2.21 3.99
CA ALA A 713 19.34 -1.71 2.64
C ALA A 713 18.72 -0.29 2.69
N THR A 714 19.55 0.71 2.99
CA THR A 714 19.08 2.07 3.29
C THR A 714 18.78 2.95 2.07
N ALA A 715 18.61 2.38 0.87
CA ALA A 715 18.39 3.15 -0.36
C ALA A 715 16.99 3.79 -0.43
N THR A 716 16.02 3.21 0.28
CA THR A 716 14.62 3.64 0.27
C THR A 716 14.08 3.76 1.68
N GLU A 717 13.35 4.82 1.95
CA GLU A 717 12.75 5.09 3.26
C GLU A 717 11.31 4.57 3.32
N HIS A 718 10.98 3.91 4.42
CA HIS A 718 9.63 3.46 4.74
C HIS A 718 8.80 4.61 5.33
N ARG A 719 8.54 5.63 4.50
CA ARG A 719 7.82 6.85 4.87
C ARG A 719 6.81 7.22 3.78
N SER A 720 5.54 7.35 4.17
CA SER A 720 4.42 7.72 3.29
C SER A 720 3.96 9.14 3.58
N HIS A 721 3.39 9.82 2.58
CA HIS A 721 3.04 11.24 2.65
C HIS A 721 1.62 11.52 2.13
N ALA A 722 1.00 12.58 2.64
CA ALA A 722 -0.25 13.14 2.15
C ALA A 722 -0.23 14.67 2.27
N TYR A 723 -1.19 15.35 1.62
CA TYR A 723 -1.46 16.75 1.92
C TYR A 723 -2.95 17.08 1.95
N TYR A 724 -3.28 18.15 2.67
CA TYR A 724 -4.64 18.65 2.85
C TYR A 724 -4.74 20.07 2.35
N VAL A 725 -5.72 20.35 1.50
CA VAL A 725 -6.02 21.72 1.06
C VAL A 725 -6.75 22.48 2.17
N MET A 726 -6.33 23.70 2.41
CA MET A 726 -6.89 24.61 3.39
C MET A 726 -7.22 25.93 2.70
N ASP A 727 -8.50 26.18 2.44
CA ASP A 727 -8.98 27.47 1.91
C ASP A 727 -9.56 28.27 3.07
N ILE A 728 -8.77 29.18 3.61
CA ILE A 728 -9.07 29.92 4.84
C ILE A 728 -9.36 31.38 4.52
N GLN A 729 -10.43 31.92 5.12
CA GLN A 729 -10.75 33.34 5.11
C GLN A 729 -10.84 33.87 6.54
N LEU A 730 -10.13 34.96 6.82
CA LEU A 730 -10.23 35.68 8.09
C LEU A 730 -11.36 36.71 8.01
N ILE A 731 -12.35 36.60 8.89
CA ILE A 731 -13.41 37.59 9.03
C ILE A 731 -13.41 38.15 10.44
N ILE A 732 -13.47 39.47 10.53
CA ILE A 732 -13.59 40.17 11.79
C ILE A 732 -15.06 40.28 12.15
N LYS A 733 -15.38 39.97 13.40
CA LYS A 733 -16.73 40.12 13.94
C LYS A 733 -16.73 40.93 15.22
N GLU A 734 -17.81 41.69 15.38
CA GLU A 734 -18.12 42.44 16.59
C GLU A 734 -19.21 41.70 17.37
N TYR A 735 -18.87 41.30 18.59
CA TYR A 735 -19.76 40.57 19.47
C TYR A 735 -20.17 41.46 20.63
N ASN A 736 -21.48 41.57 20.86
CA ASN A 736 -22.02 42.21 22.05
C ASN A 736 -22.07 41.20 23.19
N PRO A 737 -21.37 41.44 24.31
CA PRO A 737 -21.49 40.61 25.50
C PRO A 737 -22.88 40.73 26.12
N LYS A 738 -23.49 39.59 26.43
CA LYS A 738 -24.66 39.50 27.30
C LYS A 738 -24.22 38.87 28.62
N PHE A 739 -24.55 39.52 29.73
CA PHE A 739 -24.24 38.97 31.05
C PHE A 739 -25.51 38.88 31.89
N THR A 740 -25.59 37.79 32.66
CA THR A 740 -26.69 37.58 33.61
C THR A 740 -26.09 37.20 34.95
N TRP A 741 -26.31 38.06 35.94
CA TRP A 741 -26.01 37.71 37.33
C TRP A 741 -26.98 36.64 37.79
N THR A 742 -26.45 35.47 38.08
CA THR A 742 -27.24 34.32 38.54
C THR A 742 -26.94 34.13 40.02
N LYS A 743 -27.98 34.11 40.84
CA LYS A 743 -27.84 33.84 42.27
C LYS A 743 -27.31 32.41 42.45
N ILE A 744 -26.11 32.26 42.99
CA ILE A 744 -25.49 30.95 43.30
C ILE A 744 -25.95 30.50 44.68
N TYR A 745 -25.97 31.42 45.64
CA TYR A 745 -26.44 31.17 47.00
C TYR A 745 -27.46 32.23 47.41
N THR A 746 -28.51 31.78 48.10
CA THR A 746 -29.59 32.66 48.57
C THR A 746 -29.18 33.55 49.72
N SER A 747 -28.24 33.05 50.54
CA SER A 747 -27.71 33.70 51.72
C SER A 747 -26.25 33.27 51.87
N THR A 748 -25.36 34.22 52.09
CA THR A 748 -23.94 34.01 52.34
C THR A 748 -23.48 35.12 53.27
N CYS A 749 -22.67 34.75 54.27
CA CYS A 749 -22.17 35.70 55.25
C CYS A 749 -21.03 36.53 54.64
N TYR A 750 -21.26 37.84 54.53
CA TYR A 750 -20.27 38.83 54.10
C TYR A 750 -19.91 39.73 55.29
N ASP A 751 -18.66 40.14 55.39
CA ASP A 751 -18.27 41.21 56.31
C ASP A 751 -18.50 42.57 55.63
N GLU A 752 -19.48 43.33 56.11
CA GLU A 752 -19.66 44.73 55.75
C GLU A 752 -19.42 45.63 56.97
N ASN A 753 -18.32 46.36 56.94
CA ASN A 753 -17.90 47.30 57.98
C ASN A 753 -17.72 46.66 59.37
N GLY A 754 -17.14 45.45 59.42
CA GLY A 754 -16.84 44.74 60.66
C GLY A 754 -18.08 44.06 61.27
N LYS A 755 -19.09 43.77 60.45
CA LYS A 755 -20.32 43.10 60.85
C LYS A 755 -20.72 42.07 59.81
N ASP A 756 -21.05 40.88 60.31
CA ASP A 756 -21.60 39.80 59.50
C ASP A 756 -22.99 40.17 58.99
N VAL A 757 -23.12 40.24 57.67
CA VAL A 757 -24.37 40.47 56.95
C VAL A 757 -24.65 39.31 56.01
N GLU A 758 -25.87 38.78 56.07
CA GLU A 758 -26.33 37.71 55.20
C GLU A 758 -26.87 38.31 53.90
N LYS A 759 -26.13 38.14 52.80
CA LYS A 759 -26.54 38.59 51.47
C LYS A 759 -26.40 37.47 50.44
N PRO A 760 -27.22 37.45 49.37
CA PRO A 760 -27.06 36.48 48.31
C PRO A 760 -25.72 36.64 47.57
N GLN A 761 -25.06 35.52 47.29
CA GLN A 761 -23.90 35.47 46.40
C GLN A 761 -24.34 35.27 44.95
N TYR A 762 -23.80 36.08 44.05
CA TYR A 762 -24.06 35.99 42.62
C TYR A 762 -22.84 35.47 41.86
N GLY A 763 -23.12 34.67 40.85
CA GLY A 763 -22.19 34.25 39.80
C GLY A 763 -22.48 35.00 38.52
N LEU A 764 -21.45 35.23 37.73
CA LEU A 764 -21.60 35.84 36.43
C LEU A 764 -21.77 34.75 35.36
N LYS A 765 -22.92 34.73 34.69
CA LYS A 765 -23.07 33.98 33.44
C LYS A 765 -22.74 34.92 32.27
N LEU A 766 -21.62 34.66 31.60
CA LEU A 766 -21.21 35.35 30.38
C LEU A 766 -21.76 34.64 29.15
N ALA A 767 -22.31 35.41 28.23
CA ALA A 767 -22.74 35.02 26.90
C ALA A 767 -22.39 36.15 25.91
N THR A 768 -22.58 35.89 24.62
CA THR A 768 -22.35 36.87 23.55
C THR A 768 -23.46 36.76 22.53
N THR A 769 -23.81 37.87 21.91
CA THR A 769 -24.64 37.93 20.71
C THR A 769 -23.89 38.66 19.62
N GLU A 770 -23.90 38.12 18.41
CA GLU A 770 -23.44 38.83 17.22
C GLU A 770 -24.24 40.14 17.06
N THR A 771 -23.56 41.24 16.72
CA THR A 771 -24.21 42.55 16.57
C THR A 771 -25.23 42.49 15.43
N GLY A 772 -26.53 42.56 15.76
CA GLY A 772 -27.63 42.50 14.80
C GLY A 772 -28.31 41.12 14.62
N GLU A 773 -27.83 40.05 15.29
CA GLU A 773 -28.46 38.72 15.26
C GLU A 773 -28.52 38.07 16.66
N ASP A 774 -29.69 37.61 17.09
CA ASP A 774 -29.83 36.87 18.35
C ASP A 774 -29.30 35.42 18.21
N ASN A 775 -28.69 34.90 19.29
CA ASN A 775 -28.27 33.49 19.51
C ASN A 775 -26.97 32.97 18.86
N LYS A 776 -26.09 33.82 18.30
CA LYS A 776 -24.73 33.38 17.91
C LYS A 776 -23.70 33.71 18.98
N MET A 777 -23.07 32.66 19.54
CA MET A 777 -21.96 32.81 20.49
C MET A 777 -20.64 33.08 19.75
N GLY A 778 -19.84 34.00 20.28
CA GLY A 778 -18.56 34.45 19.76
C GLY A 778 -17.57 34.71 20.89
N TYR A 779 -16.38 35.17 20.53
CA TYR A 779 -15.29 35.39 21.48
C TYR A 779 -15.26 36.86 21.92
N LEU A 780 -15.00 37.10 23.20
CA LEU A 780 -14.75 38.43 23.77
C LEU A 780 -13.30 38.52 24.22
N THR A 781 -12.68 39.67 24.08
CA THR A 781 -11.39 39.93 24.71
C THR A 781 -11.56 40.14 26.22
N VAL A 782 -10.50 39.91 27.00
CA VAL A 782 -10.49 40.19 28.45
C VAL A 782 -10.78 41.67 28.71
N GLU A 783 -10.30 42.55 27.85
CA GLU A 783 -10.55 43.99 27.93
C GLU A 783 -12.03 44.35 27.68
N GLN A 784 -12.68 43.72 26.69
CA GLN A 784 -14.13 43.87 26.48
C GLN A 784 -14.94 43.41 27.69
N ILE A 785 -14.49 42.33 28.37
CA ILE A 785 -15.13 41.87 29.61
C ILE A 785 -14.87 42.88 30.74
N ASN A 786 -13.63 43.34 30.92
CA ASN A 786 -13.24 44.27 31.99
C ASN A 786 -13.92 45.63 31.87
N ASN A 787 -13.90 46.24 30.68
CA ASN A 787 -14.53 47.54 30.42
C ASN A 787 -16.02 47.54 30.74
N ILE A 788 -16.67 46.39 30.65
CA ILE A 788 -18.10 46.26 30.94
C ILE A 788 -18.36 45.97 32.41
N LEU A 789 -17.48 45.21 33.07
CA LEU A 789 -17.54 44.99 34.51
C LEU A 789 -17.22 46.27 35.30
N GLN A 790 -16.43 47.20 34.76
CA GLN A 790 -16.09 48.47 35.40
C GLN A 790 -17.12 49.59 35.16
N ASN A 791 -17.97 49.47 34.12
CA ASN A 791 -19.02 50.43 33.80
C ASN A 791 -20.38 50.13 34.49
N LYS A 792 -20.39 49.24 35.48
CA LYS A 792 -21.52 48.96 36.39
C LYS A 792 -21.02 48.87 37.81
#